data_AF-A0A7K4IE36-F1
#
_entry.id   AF-A0A7K4IE36-F1
#
_cell.length_a   1.000
_cell.length_b   1.000
_cell.length_c   1.000
_cell.angle_alpha   90.00
_cell.angle_beta   90.00
_cell.angle_gamma   90.00
#
_symmetry.space_group_name_H-M   'P 1'
#
loop_
_entity.id
_entity.type
_entity.pdbx_description
1 polymer ?
#
loop_
_entity_poly.entity_id
_entity_poly.type
_entity_poly.pdbx_seq_one_letter_code
_entity_poly.pdbx_strand_id
1 'polypeptide(L)'
;MVSRKSPVIVTAIVLATIVIISLMQVAPPPDTNDGQEEPAIVPHPFNSLNWWDIPWYYSSESDITTVLSRLYAIGPRFDGTPGYTQAAEYVISRLQEFSIPSGYWGPHHSVVAVQKGYGTDVRSIVFGAHLDSDESSSGIEQNGGGVAVVLTIASILAEYRLPVDIYYCFYAGNMEFLDEQHMNRALYGSKEVVAELENRGVSVIVSYNFDELLYRSLWQSPGSRLIAEHEADVGQGYHRTKYFADLFASFMRKSGQSITSVQQLQQVQTDHIPFMSAGIPAVNVRSGHQPDPEFPPVDSPYSTDYDCAQALYAARAAASVAVYLGMQGNGQQTVQMLQATLLPYATARLHAVMTMSQTLSVHGNSTSNSTLRLTLTQGSTTLISSVLAPHTFEYESSTQSGLGELTLSVTNTGNGTEHALVYLTYDSDTDGDGVLDADEYSWPDPNPPLDWDDDGLSDADESVIGTDIFVTDTDKDGISDSVEVACGLNPLRDDHLEDYDSDGIANGLEIGLGTSPVLNDTDSDGMPDGWEVQYGTNPLDSDGQYDPDNDTLTNLQEYLCGSDPLSVDGDGDGVSDTDEVRLGMNPLSDDTDSDGLRDYLELANGLDPLTPDYDLDAAADGSDANPRVNWLVVMCLLGIAPVAVGSLTLWRRIR
;
A
#
# COMPACT_ATOMS: atom_id res chain seq x y z
N MET A 1 41.21 7.55 58.70
CA MET A 1 40.77 8.96 58.73
C MET A 1 39.83 9.17 57.57
N VAL A 2 38.59 9.59 57.86
CA VAL A 2 37.63 10.31 56.97
C VAL A 2 37.19 9.56 55.70
N SER A 3 35.92 9.42 55.33
CA SER A 3 34.60 9.54 55.97
C SER A 3 33.61 8.84 55.03
N ARG A 4 32.58 8.22 55.61
CA ARG A 4 31.38 7.68 54.91
C ARG A 4 30.70 8.75 54.03
N LYS A 5 30.18 8.31 52.87
CA LYS A 5 28.90 8.69 52.19
C LYS A 5 28.76 7.82 50.92
N SER A 6 27.95 6.78 50.97
CA SER A 6 26.58 6.63 50.39
C SER A 6 26.52 6.55 48.85
N PRO A 7 25.84 5.52 48.27
CA PRO A 7 25.73 5.30 46.84
C PRO A 7 24.56 6.11 46.27
N VAL A 8 24.83 7.31 45.77
CA VAL A 8 23.81 8.16 45.10
C VAL A 8 24.31 8.75 43.78
N ILE A 9 25.53 8.42 43.33
CA ILE A 9 26.16 9.15 42.21
C ILE A 9 26.13 8.40 40.87
N VAL A 10 25.74 7.12 40.84
CA VAL A 10 25.61 6.38 39.56
C VAL A 10 24.21 6.57 38.92
N THR A 11 23.19 6.91 39.71
CA THR A 11 21.83 7.17 39.21
C THR A 11 21.65 8.61 38.68
N ALA A 12 22.56 9.54 38.99
CA ALA A 12 22.46 10.94 38.56
C ALA A 12 23.05 11.21 37.16
N ILE A 13 23.88 10.31 36.62
CA ILE A 13 24.46 10.47 35.27
C ILE A 13 23.60 9.82 34.20
N VAL A 14 22.80 8.79 34.53
CA VAL A 14 21.85 8.18 33.58
C VAL A 14 20.56 9.00 33.45
N LEU A 15 20.13 9.71 34.51
CA LEU A 15 18.97 10.62 34.46
C LEU A 15 19.27 11.98 33.81
N ALA A 16 20.54 12.41 33.73
CA ALA A 16 20.90 13.66 33.05
C ALA A 16 20.95 13.53 31.52
N THR A 17 21.15 12.33 30.98
CA THR A 17 21.14 12.08 29.53
C THR A 17 19.73 11.87 28.98
N ILE A 18 18.78 11.42 29.80
CA ILE A 18 17.38 11.22 29.39
C ILE A 18 16.55 12.52 29.48
N VAL A 19 16.92 13.47 30.35
CA VAL A 19 16.20 14.76 30.46
C VAL A 19 16.68 15.82 29.44
N ILE A 20 17.83 15.64 28.79
CA ILE A 20 18.31 16.56 27.72
C ILE A 20 17.78 16.17 26.33
N ILE A 21 17.26 14.95 26.14
CA ILE A 21 16.64 14.52 24.87
C ILE A 21 15.14 14.88 24.79
N SER A 22 14.49 15.23 25.91
CA SER A 22 13.06 15.62 25.93
C SER A 22 12.80 17.14 25.99
N LEU A 23 13.81 18.01 25.79
CA LEU A 23 13.64 19.47 25.81
C LEU A 23 14.32 20.22 24.64
N MET A 24 14.63 19.52 23.54
CA MET A 24 14.97 20.15 22.26
C MET A 24 13.92 19.83 21.21
N GLN A 25 12.65 20.07 21.55
CA GLN A 25 11.69 20.49 20.52
C GLN A 25 12.11 21.91 20.13
N VAL A 26 12.79 22.02 18.99
CA VAL A 26 12.85 23.29 18.27
C VAL A 26 11.40 23.62 17.99
N ALA A 27 10.85 24.58 18.73
CA ALA A 27 9.56 25.15 18.41
C ALA A 27 9.60 25.55 16.93
N PRO A 28 8.56 25.21 16.13
CA PRO A 28 8.44 25.81 14.81
C PRO A 28 8.59 27.32 14.97
N PRO A 29 9.24 28.02 14.00
CA PRO A 29 9.43 29.45 14.11
C PRO A 29 8.10 30.12 14.45
N PRO A 30 8.10 31.16 15.31
CA PRO A 30 6.87 31.84 15.67
C PRO A 30 6.17 32.24 14.37
N ASP A 31 4.90 31.88 14.29
CA ASP A 31 4.00 32.23 13.22
C ASP A 31 3.93 33.76 13.18
N THR A 32 4.89 34.38 12.49
CA THR A 32 4.76 35.74 11.97
C THR A 32 3.84 35.63 10.78
N ASN A 33 2.58 35.34 11.10
CA ASN A 33 1.41 35.74 10.37
C ASN A 33 1.39 37.28 10.35
N ASP A 34 2.38 37.88 9.69
CA ASP A 34 2.33 39.26 9.23
C ASP A 34 1.61 39.24 7.89
N GLY A 35 0.35 38.80 7.91
CA GLY A 35 -0.72 38.95 6.92
C GLY A 35 -0.33 39.04 5.44
N GLN A 36 0.73 38.38 5.00
CA GLN A 36 0.95 38.07 3.61
C GLN A 36 0.42 36.66 3.47
N GLU A 37 -0.84 36.57 3.06
CA GLU A 37 -1.32 35.43 2.28
C GLU A 37 -0.13 34.96 1.43
N GLU A 38 0.27 33.68 1.53
CA GLU A 38 1.00 33.08 0.42
C GLU A 38 0.29 33.57 -0.83
N PRO A 39 0.99 34.25 -1.76
CA PRO A 39 0.32 34.96 -2.84
C PRO A 39 -0.61 33.94 -3.46
N ALA A 40 -1.94 34.17 -3.32
CA ALA A 40 -2.94 33.18 -3.66
C ALA A 40 -2.52 32.59 -4.99
N ILE A 41 -2.01 31.35 -4.97
CA ILE A 41 -1.35 30.80 -6.13
C ILE A 41 -2.50 30.54 -7.06
N VAL A 42 -2.76 31.50 -7.95
CA VAL A 42 -3.75 31.37 -9.00
C VAL A 42 -3.30 30.12 -9.74
N PRO A 43 -4.00 28.98 -9.62
CA PRO A 43 -3.70 27.83 -10.45
C PRO A 43 -3.73 28.39 -11.86
N HIS A 44 -2.66 28.17 -12.65
CA HIS A 44 -2.67 28.62 -14.03
C HIS A 44 -3.98 28.12 -14.61
N PRO A 45 -4.91 28.99 -15.06
CA PRO A 45 -6.28 28.57 -15.32
C PRO A 45 -6.23 27.55 -16.47
N PHE A 46 -6.23 26.27 -16.09
CA PHE A 46 -6.14 25.09 -16.94
C PHE A 46 -7.28 25.04 -17.96
N ASN A 47 -8.24 25.97 -17.84
CA ASN A 47 -9.40 26.15 -18.71
C ASN A 47 -9.29 27.31 -19.73
N SER A 48 -8.14 27.98 -19.89
CA SER A 48 -8.06 29.19 -20.74
C SER A 48 -6.92 29.25 -21.76
N LEU A 49 -5.94 28.35 -21.68
CA LEU A 49 -4.89 28.24 -22.68
C LEU A 49 -4.82 26.82 -23.18
N ASN A 50 -4.74 26.73 -24.51
CA ASN A 50 -4.38 25.56 -25.26
C ASN A 50 -3.09 24.93 -24.70
N TRP A 51 -3.19 24.00 -23.74
CA TRP A 51 -2.06 23.35 -23.08
C TRP A 51 -1.11 22.62 -24.06
N TRP A 52 -1.56 22.44 -25.31
CA TRP A 52 -0.85 21.90 -26.45
C TRP A 52 0.16 22.85 -27.14
N ASP A 53 -0.04 24.17 -27.07
CA ASP A 53 0.83 25.13 -27.78
C ASP A 53 2.08 25.49 -26.95
N ILE A 54 2.06 25.25 -25.65
CA ILE A 54 3.07 25.71 -24.70
C ILE A 54 4.45 25.06 -24.92
N PRO A 55 4.59 23.73 -25.10
CA PRO A 55 5.89 23.12 -25.36
C PRO A 55 6.62 23.71 -26.59
N TRP A 56 5.89 24.31 -27.53
CA TRP A 56 6.46 24.93 -28.74
C TRP A 56 7.09 26.31 -28.48
N TYR A 57 6.70 26.98 -27.40
CA TYR A 57 7.26 28.28 -27.00
C TYR A 57 8.50 28.15 -26.12
N TYR A 58 8.60 27.07 -25.33
CA TYR A 58 9.62 26.89 -24.29
C TYR A 58 10.74 25.91 -24.65
N SER A 59 10.79 25.44 -25.90
CA SER A 59 11.86 24.55 -26.36
C SER A 59 12.25 24.82 -27.80
N SER A 60 13.44 24.36 -28.15
CA SER A 60 14.09 24.57 -29.43
C SER A 60 15.06 23.43 -29.72
N GLU A 61 15.47 23.30 -30.98
CA GLU A 61 16.45 22.28 -31.37
C GLU A 61 17.82 22.52 -30.71
N SER A 62 18.09 23.75 -30.22
CA SER A 62 19.31 24.02 -29.45
C SER A 62 19.32 23.32 -28.09
N ASP A 63 18.17 23.03 -27.50
CA ASP A 63 18.10 22.32 -26.21
C ASP A 63 18.59 20.88 -26.36
N ILE A 64 18.22 20.23 -27.48
CA ILE A 64 18.74 18.90 -27.86
C ILE A 64 20.23 18.98 -28.19
N THR A 65 20.60 19.81 -29.17
CA THR A 65 21.97 19.83 -29.72
C THR A 65 23.04 20.28 -28.71
N THR A 66 22.67 21.12 -27.73
CA THR A 66 23.57 21.53 -26.63
C THR A 66 23.93 20.35 -25.74
N VAL A 67 22.94 19.53 -25.36
CA VAL A 67 23.17 18.32 -24.57
C VAL A 67 24.04 17.33 -25.34
N LEU A 68 23.69 17.05 -26.61
CA LEU A 68 24.47 16.11 -27.44
C LEU A 68 25.92 16.56 -27.61
N SER A 69 26.15 17.85 -27.87
CA SER A 69 27.51 18.41 -27.99
C SER A 69 28.31 18.26 -26.70
N ARG A 70 27.64 18.40 -25.54
CA ARG A 70 28.29 18.26 -24.24
C ARG A 70 28.64 16.80 -23.94
N LEU A 71 27.71 15.88 -24.17
CA LEU A 71 27.93 14.44 -23.99
C LEU A 71 29.02 13.93 -24.94
N TYR A 72 29.03 14.38 -26.20
CA TYR A 72 30.08 14.07 -27.16
C TYR A 72 31.47 14.53 -26.68
N ALA A 73 31.55 15.74 -26.10
CA ALA A 73 32.81 16.28 -25.58
C ALA A 73 33.33 15.52 -24.34
N ILE A 74 32.44 14.88 -23.57
CA ILE A 74 32.81 14.01 -22.44
C ILE A 74 33.41 12.71 -22.97
N GLY A 75 32.90 12.20 -24.10
CA GLY A 75 33.32 10.93 -24.69
C GLY A 75 32.54 9.74 -24.11
N PRO A 76 33.13 8.52 -24.12
CA PRO A 76 32.47 7.34 -23.58
C PRO A 76 32.05 7.48 -22.12
N ARG A 77 30.84 7.01 -21.82
CA ARG A 77 30.17 7.10 -20.52
C ARG A 77 29.84 5.73 -19.95
N PHE A 78 30.71 4.74 -20.14
CA PHE A 78 30.51 3.44 -19.53
C PHE A 78 30.39 3.56 -18.00
N ASP A 79 29.48 2.80 -17.41
CA ASP A 79 29.20 2.86 -15.97
C ASP A 79 30.47 2.62 -15.12
N GLY A 80 30.57 3.33 -14.00
CA GLY A 80 31.74 3.32 -13.11
C GLY A 80 32.97 4.09 -13.63
N THR A 81 32.91 4.70 -14.81
CA THR A 81 34.03 5.48 -15.37
C THR A 81 33.98 6.97 -15.01
N PRO A 82 35.11 7.70 -15.10
CA PRO A 82 35.11 9.16 -14.99
C PRO A 82 34.27 9.86 -16.05
N GLY A 83 34.05 9.24 -17.22
CA GLY A 83 33.19 9.76 -18.28
C GLY A 83 31.73 9.76 -17.85
N TYR A 84 31.25 8.63 -17.30
CA TYR A 84 29.91 8.54 -16.71
C TYR A 84 29.70 9.58 -15.60
N THR A 85 30.65 9.68 -14.67
CA THR A 85 30.56 10.63 -13.54
C THR A 85 30.43 12.08 -14.04
N GLN A 86 31.23 12.50 -15.02
CA GLN A 86 31.14 13.85 -15.60
C GLN A 86 29.81 14.10 -16.31
N ALA A 87 29.23 13.08 -16.94
CA ALA A 87 27.94 13.20 -17.59
C ALA A 87 26.80 13.29 -16.56
N ALA A 88 26.86 12.50 -15.49
CA ALA A 88 25.90 12.57 -14.40
C ALA A 88 25.93 13.93 -13.69
N GLU A 89 27.12 14.45 -13.40
CA GLU A 89 27.28 15.81 -12.85
C GLU A 89 26.73 16.88 -13.79
N TYR A 90 26.90 16.72 -15.10
CA TYR A 90 26.30 17.61 -16.08
C TYR A 90 24.77 17.56 -16.05
N VAL A 91 24.17 16.37 -16.04
CA VAL A 91 22.71 16.17 -15.94
C VAL A 91 22.17 16.83 -14.65
N ILE A 92 22.79 16.57 -13.50
CA ILE A 92 22.44 17.18 -12.21
C ILE A 92 22.50 18.71 -12.31
N SER A 93 23.56 19.26 -12.91
CA SER A 93 23.71 20.71 -13.08
C SER A 93 22.59 21.32 -13.93
N ARG A 94 22.15 20.63 -15.00
CA ARG A 94 21.04 21.07 -15.86
C ARG A 94 19.71 21.07 -15.10
N LEU A 95 19.44 20.01 -14.34
CA LEU A 95 18.23 19.91 -13.52
C LEU A 95 18.21 20.99 -12.41
N GLN A 96 19.38 21.32 -11.85
CA GLN A 96 19.52 22.41 -10.89
C GLN A 96 19.19 23.78 -11.51
N GLU A 97 19.54 24.02 -12.77
CA GLU A 97 19.15 25.27 -13.47
C GLU A 97 17.62 25.41 -13.58
N PHE A 98 16.91 24.29 -13.65
CA PHE A 98 15.44 24.22 -13.66
C PHE A 98 14.83 24.22 -12.26
N SER A 99 15.65 24.35 -11.20
CA SER A 99 15.23 24.23 -9.80
C SER A 99 14.57 22.88 -9.44
N ILE A 100 14.96 21.81 -10.14
CA ILE A 100 14.48 20.45 -9.89
C ILE A 100 15.51 19.70 -9.01
N PRO A 101 15.17 19.31 -7.78
CA PRO A 101 16.04 18.50 -6.93
C PRO A 101 16.40 17.18 -7.60
N SER A 102 17.68 16.82 -7.57
CA SER A 102 18.20 15.58 -8.15
C SER A 102 19.31 14.96 -7.31
N GLY A 103 19.51 13.67 -7.49
CA GLY A 103 20.55 12.91 -6.79
C GLY A 103 20.75 11.52 -7.40
N TYR A 104 21.66 10.77 -6.79
CA TYR A 104 21.96 9.40 -7.20
C TYR A 104 21.06 8.40 -6.49
N TRP A 105 20.48 7.48 -7.25
CA TRP A 105 19.70 6.35 -6.75
C TRP A 105 20.40 5.05 -7.12
N GLY A 106 20.42 4.10 -6.19
CA GLY A 106 21.05 2.80 -6.34
C GLY A 106 22.60 2.84 -6.34
N PRO A 107 23.25 1.67 -6.16
CA PRO A 107 24.70 1.55 -6.16
C PRO A 107 25.36 1.81 -7.52
N HIS A 108 24.61 1.75 -8.65
CA HIS A 108 25.14 2.11 -9.97
C HIS A 108 24.96 3.61 -10.29
N HIS A 109 24.49 4.41 -9.33
CA HIS A 109 24.43 5.87 -9.43
C HIS A 109 23.61 6.37 -10.62
N SER A 110 22.42 5.79 -10.86
CA SER A 110 21.42 6.40 -11.74
C SER A 110 21.06 7.80 -11.21
N VAL A 111 20.99 8.81 -12.08
CA VAL A 111 20.54 10.15 -11.65
C VAL A 111 19.02 10.19 -11.70
N VAL A 112 18.39 10.51 -10.58
CA VAL A 112 16.93 10.69 -10.49
C VAL A 112 16.64 12.08 -9.97
N ALA A 113 15.70 12.76 -10.65
CA ALA A 113 15.20 14.06 -10.27
C ALA A 113 13.69 13.98 -10.04
N VAL A 114 13.19 14.72 -9.06
CA VAL A 114 11.76 14.75 -8.74
C VAL A 114 11.28 16.19 -8.75
N GLN A 115 10.42 16.53 -9.72
CA GLN A 115 9.64 17.75 -9.68
C GLN A 115 8.34 17.45 -8.94
N LYS A 116 8.25 17.96 -7.70
CA LYS A 116 7.09 17.72 -6.84
C LYS A 116 5.82 18.38 -7.36
N GLY A 117 4.74 17.62 -7.36
CA GLY A 117 3.40 18.06 -7.64
C GLY A 117 2.82 18.95 -6.53
N TYR A 118 1.61 19.44 -6.72
CA TYR A 118 0.87 20.20 -5.71
C TYR A 118 -0.44 19.50 -5.34
N GLY A 119 -0.92 19.72 -4.11
CA GLY A 119 -2.15 19.09 -3.66
C GLY A 119 -1.90 17.69 -3.09
N THR A 120 -2.90 16.82 -3.23
CA THR A 120 -2.96 15.49 -2.61
C THR A 120 -2.94 14.34 -3.61
N ASP A 121 -2.84 14.63 -4.91
CA ASP A 121 -2.69 13.60 -5.94
C ASP A 121 -1.36 12.87 -5.73
N VAL A 122 -1.44 11.59 -5.37
CA VAL A 122 -0.29 10.74 -5.03
C VAL A 122 0.36 10.11 -6.25
N ARG A 123 -0.26 10.27 -7.42
CA ARG A 123 0.18 9.63 -8.66
C ARG A 123 1.36 10.37 -9.28
N SER A 124 2.13 9.63 -10.07
CA SER A 124 3.41 10.08 -10.61
C SER A 124 3.59 9.66 -12.07
N ILE A 125 4.40 10.42 -12.81
CA ILE A 125 4.80 10.10 -14.18
C ILE A 125 6.32 10.01 -14.25
N VAL A 126 6.85 8.97 -14.89
CA VAL A 126 8.28 8.75 -15.05
C VAL A 126 8.71 8.98 -16.50
N PHE A 127 9.76 9.79 -16.68
CA PHE A 127 10.47 9.96 -17.95
C PHE A 127 11.89 9.44 -17.80
N GLY A 128 12.27 8.45 -18.60
CA GLY A 128 13.51 7.72 -18.48
C GLY A 128 14.36 7.72 -19.75
N ALA A 129 15.69 7.69 -19.57
CA ALA A 129 16.66 7.35 -20.61
C ALA A 129 17.94 6.84 -19.95
N HIS A 130 18.63 5.85 -20.50
CA HIS A 130 19.95 5.50 -19.95
C HIS A 130 21.01 6.55 -20.29
N LEU A 131 21.91 6.81 -19.33
CA LEU A 131 22.96 7.82 -19.42
C LEU A 131 24.27 7.25 -19.95
N ASP A 132 24.52 5.97 -19.70
CA ASP A 132 25.73 5.29 -20.08
C ASP A 132 25.85 5.09 -21.60
N SER A 133 27.04 4.71 -22.03
CA SER A 133 27.33 4.34 -23.42
C SER A 133 28.32 3.18 -23.44
N ASP A 134 28.49 2.57 -24.61
CA ASP A 134 29.57 1.62 -24.86
C ASP A 134 30.96 2.22 -24.51
N GLU A 135 31.88 1.38 -24.05
CA GLU A 135 33.24 1.78 -23.64
C GLU A 135 34.04 2.47 -24.75
N SER A 136 33.71 2.17 -26.01
CA SER A 136 34.44 2.63 -27.19
C SER A 136 33.76 3.78 -27.94
N SER A 137 32.54 4.17 -27.56
CA SER A 137 31.70 5.13 -28.28
C SER A 137 31.23 6.26 -27.39
N SER A 138 31.01 7.44 -27.99
CA SER A 138 30.37 8.56 -27.28
C SER A 138 28.86 8.37 -27.12
N GLY A 139 28.24 7.36 -27.74
CA GLY A 139 26.84 6.99 -27.48
C GLY A 139 25.87 8.16 -27.67
N ILE A 140 25.88 8.80 -28.83
CA ILE A 140 25.01 9.95 -29.12
C ILE A 140 23.62 9.46 -29.52
N GLU A 141 23.51 8.45 -30.38
CA GLU A 141 22.24 7.76 -30.57
C GLU A 141 21.94 6.79 -29.42
N GLN A 142 22.95 6.09 -28.88
CA GLN A 142 22.81 5.16 -27.75
C GLN A 142 23.53 5.65 -26.48
N ASN A 143 22.95 6.48 -25.61
CA ASN A 143 21.62 7.08 -25.69
C ASN A 143 21.63 8.57 -25.32
N GLY A 144 22.57 9.32 -25.89
CA GLY A 144 22.63 10.78 -25.75
C GLY A 144 21.34 11.47 -26.20
N GLY A 145 20.68 10.94 -27.25
CA GLY A 145 19.39 11.39 -27.76
C GLY A 145 18.28 11.33 -26.71
N GLY A 146 18.11 10.18 -26.04
CA GLY A 146 17.16 10.01 -24.94
C GLY A 146 17.45 10.94 -23.77
N VAL A 147 18.72 11.04 -23.34
CA VAL A 147 19.14 11.98 -22.27
C VAL A 147 18.77 13.43 -22.61
N ALA A 148 19.02 13.85 -23.86
CA ALA A 148 18.65 15.18 -24.33
C ALA A 148 17.14 15.41 -24.33
N VAL A 149 16.35 14.39 -24.67
CA VAL A 149 14.88 14.45 -24.61
C VAL A 149 14.38 14.59 -23.17
N VAL A 150 14.84 13.76 -22.22
CA VAL A 150 14.41 13.84 -20.82
C VAL A 150 14.75 15.19 -20.19
N LEU A 151 15.95 15.72 -20.45
CA LEU A 151 16.32 17.09 -20.00
C LEU A 151 15.47 18.18 -20.64
N THR A 152 15.06 18.01 -21.91
CA THR A 152 14.17 18.97 -22.59
C THR A 152 12.76 18.89 -22.03
N ILE A 153 12.25 17.69 -21.71
CA ILE A 153 10.97 17.52 -21.00
C ILE A 153 11.02 18.24 -19.66
N ALA A 154 12.09 18.04 -18.88
CA ALA A 154 12.29 18.73 -17.59
C ALA A 154 12.29 20.26 -17.77
N SER A 155 12.99 20.78 -18.77
CA SER A 155 13.00 22.22 -19.08
C SER A 155 11.62 22.77 -19.42
N ILE A 156 10.79 22.01 -20.16
CA ILE A 156 9.44 22.44 -20.52
C ILE A 156 8.53 22.39 -19.30
N LEU A 157 8.58 21.30 -18.53
CA LEU A 157 7.69 21.06 -17.39
C LEU A 157 8.04 21.91 -16.16
N ALA A 158 9.27 22.43 -16.06
CA ALA A 158 9.64 23.41 -15.05
C ALA A 158 8.82 24.72 -15.13
N GLU A 159 8.24 25.01 -16.30
CA GLU A 159 7.33 26.15 -16.49
C GLU A 159 5.88 25.86 -16.03
N TYR A 160 5.62 24.64 -15.54
CA TYR A 160 4.32 24.20 -15.06
C TYR A 160 4.35 23.83 -13.58
N ARG A 161 3.18 23.96 -12.96
CA ARG A 161 2.88 23.38 -11.66
C ARG A 161 1.81 22.32 -11.89
N LEU A 162 2.16 21.04 -11.82
CA LEU A 162 1.25 19.92 -12.03
C LEU A 162 0.85 19.31 -10.67
N PRO A 163 -0.34 18.73 -10.51
CA PRO A 163 -0.75 18.14 -9.24
C PRO A 163 -0.02 16.83 -8.95
N VAL A 164 0.38 16.10 -10.00
CA VAL A 164 1.18 14.87 -9.92
C VAL A 164 2.68 15.14 -9.81
N ASP A 165 3.41 14.21 -9.21
CA ASP A 165 4.87 14.21 -9.20
C ASP A 165 5.44 13.79 -10.58
N ILE A 166 6.51 14.44 -11.02
CA ILE A 166 7.23 14.05 -12.24
C ILE A 166 8.64 13.59 -11.89
N TYR A 167 8.96 12.38 -12.32
CA TYR A 167 10.27 11.75 -12.14
C TYR A 167 11.06 11.81 -13.45
N TYR A 168 12.30 12.29 -13.37
CA TYR A 168 13.26 12.30 -14.48
C TYR A 168 14.40 11.35 -14.15
N CYS A 169 14.49 10.24 -14.87
CA CYS A 169 15.40 9.15 -14.55
C CYS A 169 16.45 8.98 -15.65
N PHE A 170 17.71 8.97 -15.24
CA PHE A 170 18.87 8.78 -16.11
C PHE A 170 19.63 7.53 -15.66
N TYR A 171 19.32 6.40 -16.30
CA TYR A 171 19.72 5.08 -15.81
C TYR A 171 21.20 4.78 -16.04
N ALA A 172 21.83 4.06 -15.11
CA ALA A 172 23.16 3.48 -15.28
C ALA A 172 23.08 2.00 -15.73
N GLY A 173 24.14 1.50 -16.37
CA GLY A 173 24.32 0.06 -16.58
C GLY A 173 23.32 -0.56 -17.54
N ASN A 174 22.93 0.15 -18.60
CA ASN A 174 22.22 -0.40 -19.73
C ASN A 174 23.25 -0.99 -20.72
N MET A 175 23.59 -2.27 -20.53
CA MET A 175 24.63 -2.95 -21.29
C MET A 175 24.05 -3.74 -22.48
N GLU A 176 24.58 -3.53 -23.69
CA GLU A 176 24.27 -4.36 -24.86
C GLU A 176 24.65 -5.84 -24.64
N PHE A 177 23.79 -6.75 -25.13
CA PHE A 177 23.84 -8.19 -24.88
C PHE A 177 25.00 -8.88 -25.58
N LEU A 178 26.08 -9.18 -24.85
CA LEU A 178 27.19 -9.98 -25.40
C LEU A 178 27.07 -11.49 -25.10
N ASP A 179 26.34 -11.89 -24.06
CA ASP A 179 26.03 -13.31 -23.76
C ASP A 179 24.88 -13.49 -22.73
N GLU A 180 24.50 -14.76 -22.49
CA GLU A 180 23.46 -15.21 -21.55
C GLU A 180 23.77 -14.83 -20.08
N GLN A 181 25.04 -14.59 -19.72
CA GLN A 181 25.44 -14.05 -18.41
C GLN A 181 25.30 -12.52 -18.34
N HIS A 182 25.41 -11.79 -19.44
CA HIS A 182 25.17 -10.34 -19.52
C HIS A 182 23.68 -10.01 -19.58
N MET A 183 22.82 -10.88 -20.13
CA MET A 183 21.36 -10.72 -20.04
C MET A 183 20.85 -10.60 -18.59
N ASN A 184 21.46 -11.36 -17.65
CA ASN A 184 21.14 -11.29 -16.23
C ASN A 184 21.68 -10.02 -15.54
N ARG A 185 22.61 -9.30 -16.18
CA ARG A 185 23.32 -8.12 -15.66
C ARG A 185 22.95 -6.81 -16.37
N ALA A 186 22.08 -6.85 -17.38
CA ALA A 186 21.59 -5.63 -18.03
C ALA A 186 20.54 -4.92 -17.17
N LEU A 187 20.40 -3.61 -17.37
CA LEU A 187 19.34 -2.76 -16.81
C LEU A 187 19.45 -2.59 -15.29
N TYR A 188 20.66 -2.56 -14.72
CA TYR A 188 20.84 -2.40 -13.27
C TYR A 188 20.23 -1.10 -12.76
N GLY A 189 20.52 0.01 -13.43
CA GLY A 189 20.06 1.32 -13.00
C GLY A 189 18.55 1.43 -12.99
N SER A 190 17.85 0.94 -14.01
CA SER A 190 16.39 0.96 -14.07
C SER A 190 15.74 -0.03 -13.09
N LYS A 191 16.32 -1.22 -12.88
CA LYS A 191 15.87 -2.14 -11.81
C LYS A 191 15.99 -1.51 -10.42
N GLU A 192 17.09 -0.81 -10.15
CA GLU A 192 17.32 -0.12 -8.89
C GLU A 192 16.36 1.04 -8.68
N VAL A 193 16.08 1.81 -9.74
CA VAL A 193 15.10 2.89 -9.69
C VAL A 193 13.70 2.33 -9.43
N VAL A 194 13.29 1.25 -10.10
CA VAL A 194 11.99 0.60 -9.86
C VAL A 194 11.87 0.12 -8.42
N ALA A 195 12.88 -0.59 -7.91
CA ALA A 195 12.89 -1.05 -6.51
C ALA A 195 12.82 0.13 -5.50
N GLU A 196 13.46 1.26 -5.81
CA GLU A 196 13.41 2.45 -4.96
C GLU A 196 12.05 3.16 -5.05
N LEU A 197 11.37 3.15 -6.21
CA LEU A 197 10.00 3.65 -6.35
C LEU A 197 9.03 2.81 -5.53
N GLU A 198 9.13 1.48 -5.61
CA GLU A 198 8.32 0.53 -4.81
C GLU A 198 8.55 0.72 -3.31
N ASN A 199 9.81 0.78 -2.86
CA ASN A 199 10.17 0.99 -1.45
C ASN A 199 9.62 2.31 -0.88
N ARG A 200 9.37 3.30 -1.75
CA ARG A 200 8.84 4.61 -1.39
C ARG A 200 7.32 4.69 -1.53
N GLY A 201 6.65 3.63 -1.97
CA GLY A 201 5.21 3.63 -2.24
C GLY A 201 4.81 4.63 -3.32
N VAL A 202 5.66 4.85 -4.34
CA VAL A 202 5.35 5.81 -5.41
C VAL A 202 4.37 5.18 -6.38
N SER A 203 3.15 5.71 -6.46
CA SER A 203 2.17 5.32 -7.48
C SER A 203 2.55 5.91 -8.83
N VAL A 204 2.92 5.05 -9.79
CA VAL A 204 3.35 5.47 -11.13
C VAL A 204 2.28 5.12 -12.16
N ILE A 205 1.67 6.15 -12.74
CA ILE A 205 0.67 6.03 -13.81
C ILE A 205 1.33 5.42 -15.06
N VAL A 206 2.49 5.94 -15.44
CA VAL A 206 3.24 5.50 -16.63
C VAL A 206 4.71 5.90 -16.58
N SER A 207 5.55 5.02 -17.13
CA SER A 207 6.96 5.26 -17.44
C SER A 207 7.19 5.35 -18.96
N TYR A 208 7.65 6.51 -19.45
CA TYR A 208 8.11 6.67 -20.83
C TYR A 208 9.63 6.57 -20.87
N ASN A 209 10.14 5.51 -21.49
CA ASN A 209 11.55 5.36 -21.79
C ASN A 209 11.87 5.90 -23.18
N PHE A 210 12.96 6.66 -23.31
CA PHE A 210 13.45 7.20 -24.57
C PHE A 210 14.81 6.58 -24.88
N ASP A 211 14.91 5.90 -26.02
CA ASP A 211 16.10 5.16 -26.41
C ASP A 211 16.28 5.26 -27.92
N GLU A 212 17.46 5.68 -28.40
CA GLU A 212 17.75 5.87 -29.84
C GLU A 212 16.73 6.79 -30.53
N LEU A 213 16.91 8.11 -30.51
CA LEU A 213 15.88 9.05 -30.99
C LEU A 213 16.26 9.91 -32.18
N LEU A 214 17.47 9.80 -32.70
CA LEU A 214 18.02 10.68 -33.73
C LEU A 214 18.04 10.01 -35.10
N TYR A 215 18.22 8.69 -35.16
CA TYR A 215 18.40 8.00 -36.43
C TYR A 215 17.16 8.11 -37.33
N ARG A 216 17.39 8.66 -38.53
CA ARG A 216 16.37 8.82 -39.56
C ARG A 216 16.77 8.10 -40.83
N SER A 217 16.34 6.85 -40.94
CA SER A 217 16.45 6.13 -42.21
C SER A 217 15.66 6.83 -43.33
N LEU A 218 16.27 6.96 -44.50
CA LEU A 218 15.57 7.44 -45.72
C LEU A 218 14.74 6.34 -46.39
N TRP A 219 14.90 5.08 -45.96
CA TRP A 219 14.21 3.92 -46.51
C TRP A 219 12.95 3.55 -45.76
N GLN A 220 12.75 4.10 -44.55
CA GLN A 220 11.53 3.89 -43.78
C GLN A 220 10.42 4.85 -44.18
N SER A 221 9.17 4.41 -44.00
CA SER A 221 8.03 5.27 -44.24
C SER A 221 8.07 6.48 -43.29
N PRO A 222 7.67 7.69 -43.71
CA PRO A 222 7.70 8.86 -42.84
C PRO A 222 6.97 8.66 -41.51
N GLY A 223 5.86 7.90 -41.50
CA GLY A 223 5.06 7.59 -40.31
C GLY A 223 5.65 6.54 -39.37
N SER A 224 6.81 5.98 -39.70
CA SER A 224 7.50 4.95 -38.90
C SER A 224 8.91 5.39 -38.51
N ARG A 225 9.18 6.70 -38.51
CA ARG A 225 10.48 7.23 -38.09
C ARG A 225 10.71 7.04 -36.60
N LEU A 226 9.65 7.23 -35.82
CA LEU A 226 9.62 6.87 -34.41
C LEU A 226 8.58 5.77 -34.18
N ILE A 227 8.84 4.96 -33.16
CA ILE A 227 7.96 3.90 -32.69
C ILE A 227 7.72 4.15 -31.20
N ALA A 228 6.45 4.18 -30.81
CA ALA A 228 6.04 4.05 -29.41
C ALA A 228 5.63 2.60 -29.19
N GLU A 229 6.50 1.84 -28.55
CA GLU A 229 6.31 0.43 -28.26
C GLU A 229 5.57 0.25 -26.95
N HIS A 230 4.59 -0.64 -26.95
CA HIS A 230 3.80 -1.02 -25.79
C HIS A 230 3.81 -2.54 -25.60
N GLU A 231 3.46 -2.99 -24.40
CA GLU A 231 3.37 -4.42 -24.10
C GLU A 231 2.21 -5.09 -24.86
N ALA A 232 2.45 -6.35 -25.21
CA ALA A 232 1.64 -7.19 -26.08
C ALA A 232 0.36 -7.77 -25.49
N ASP A 233 0.19 -7.77 -24.17
CA ASP A 233 -0.83 -8.62 -23.58
C ASP A 233 -2.21 -7.95 -23.62
N VAL A 234 -2.94 -8.23 -24.70
CA VAL A 234 -4.35 -7.87 -24.88
C VAL A 234 -5.27 -8.44 -23.79
N GLY A 235 -4.79 -9.40 -22.98
CA GLY A 235 -5.51 -9.89 -21.80
C GLY A 235 -5.49 -8.94 -20.60
N GLN A 236 -4.60 -7.93 -20.59
CA GLN A 236 -4.37 -7.03 -19.47
C GLN A 236 -5.04 -5.64 -19.61
N GLY A 237 -5.92 -5.46 -20.60
CA GLY A 237 -6.64 -4.20 -20.83
C GLY A 237 -5.83 -3.14 -21.59
N TYR A 238 -6.53 -2.18 -22.22
CA TYR A 238 -5.91 -1.12 -23.04
C TYR A 238 -5.13 -0.09 -22.20
N HIS A 239 -5.52 0.08 -20.94
CA HIS A 239 -4.91 1.04 -19.99
C HIS A 239 -3.49 0.69 -19.59
N ARG A 240 -3.11 -0.59 -19.65
CA ARG A 240 -1.82 -1.01 -19.13
C ARG A 240 -0.61 -0.43 -19.87
N THR A 241 -0.64 -0.28 -21.19
CA THR A 241 0.51 0.33 -21.93
C THR A 241 0.10 0.93 -23.27
N LYS A 242 -0.86 0.31 -23.96
CA LYS A 242 -1.26 0.74 -25.31
C LYS A 242 -1.87 2.14 -25.32
N TYR A 243 -2.68 2.46 -24.31
CA TYR A 243 -3.25 3.80 -24.10
C TYR A 243 -2.18 4.88 -24.13
N PHE A 244 -1.14 4.71 -23.31
CA PHE A 244 -0.04 5.68 -23.19
C PHE A 244 0.77 5.82 -24.48
N ALA A 245 0.95 4.74 -25.24
CA ALA A 245 1.60 4.80 -26.55
C ALA A 245 0.73 5.53 -27.60
N ASP A 246 -0.58 5.27 -27.62
CA ASP A 246 -1.54 5.98 -28.48
C ASP A 246 -1.63 7.46 -28.12
N LEU A 247 -1.61 7.79 -26.82
CA LEU A 247 -1.65 9.15 -26.29
C LEU A 247 -0.42 9.95 -26.78
N PHE A 248 0.78 9.41 -26.59
CA PHE A 248 2.02 10.00 -27.08
C PHE A 248 1.98 10.21 -28.61
N ALA A 249 1.59 9.19 -29.38
CA ALA A 249 1.52 9.29 -30.83
C ALA A 249 0.45 10.29 -31.30
N SER A 250 -0.62 10.47 -30.52
CA SER A 250 -1.65 11.48 -30.78
C SER A 250 -1.09 12.89 -30.62
N PHE A 251 -0.32 13.16 -29.57
CA PHE A 251 0.36 14.45 -29.40
C PHE A 251 1.35 14.76 -30.52
N MET A 252 2.12 13.75 -30.98
CA MET A 252 2.99 13.88 -32.14
C MET A 252 2.20 14.28 -33.41
N ARG A 253 1.09 13.58 -33.70
CA ARG A 253 0.26 13.92 -34.87
C ARG A 253 -0.35 15.31 -34.75
N LYS A 254 -0.75 15.70 -33.54
CA LYS A 254 -1.38 17.01 -33.25
C LYS A 254 -0.43 18.17 -33.46
N SER A 255 0.86 17.97 -33.20
CA SER A 255 1.88 18.96 -33.53
C SER A 255 2.30 18.99 -35.00
N GLY A 256 1.50 18.38 -35.88
CA GLY A 256 1.78 18.29 -37.31
C GLY A 256 2.85 17.25 -37.66
N GLN A 257 3.30 16.44 -36.69
CA GLN A 257 4.37 15.45 -36.87
C GLN A 257 3.77 14.04 -36.97
N SER A 258 3.34 13.68 -38.18
CA SER A 258 2.86 12.31 -38.46
C SER A 258 4.03 11.36 -38.74
N ILE A 259 4.95 11.26 -37.77
CA ILE A 259 6.19 10.47 -37.89
C ILE A 259 6.31 9.27 -36.94
N THR A 260 5.33 9.12 -36.04
CA THR A 260 5.31 8.09 -35.00
C THR A 260 4.26 7.03 -35.28
N SER A 261 4.64 5.77 -35.11
CA SER A 261 3.75 4.61 -35.13
C SER A 261 3.66 3.96 -33.76
N VAL A 262 2.51 3.38 -33.42
CA VAL A 262 2.30 2.61 -32.17
C VAL A 262 2.43 1.13 -32.50
N GLN A 263 3.25 0.42 -31.75
CA GLN A 263 3.53 -0.99 -32.04
C GLN A 263 3.64 -1.83 -30.77
N GLN A 264 3.34 -3.11 -30.94
CA GLN A 264 3.55 -4.11 -29.92
C GLN A 264 5.03 -4.46 -29.83
N LEU A 265 5.56 -4.57 -28.61
CA LEU A 265 6.95 -4.93 -28.34
C LEU A 265 7.31 -6.27 -29.00
N GLN A 266 8.38 -6.28 -29.82
CA GLN A 266 8.85 -7.46 -30.55
C GLN A 266 10.27 -7.91 -30.14
N GLN A 267 10.61 -7.86 -28.84
CA GLN A 267 11.88 -8.35 -28.22
C GLN A 267 12.99 -7.30 -27.99
N VAL A 268 12.67 -6.00 -27.86
CA VAL A 268 13.66 -5.00 -27.43
C VAL A 268 13.76 -5.00 -25.90
N GLN A 269 14.94 -5.26 -25.35
CA GLN A 269 15.17 -5.23 -23.90
C GLN A 269 15.94 -3.95 -23.54
N THR A 270 15.23 -2.90 -23.13
CA THR A 270 15.79 -1.65 -22.59
C THR A 270 15.05 -1.26 -21.30
N ASP A 271 15.28 -0.07 -20.73
CA ASP A 271 14.91 0.32 -19.37
C ASP A 271 13.41 0.39 -19.08
N HIS A 272 12.54 0.23 -20.07
CA HIS A 272 11.11 0.07 -19.83
C HIS A 272 10.74 -1.33 -19.28
N ILE A 273 11.58 -2.34 -19.49
CA ILE A 273 11.30 -3.74 -19.09
C ILE A 273 11.21 -3.93 -17.57
N PRO A 274 12.09 -3.34 -16.73
CA PRO A 274 11.95 -3.44 -15.28
C PRO A 274 10.64 -2.85 -14.76
N PHE A 275 10.17 -1.74 -15.34
CA PHE A 275 8.86 -1.15 -15.00
C PHE A 275 7.72 -2.12 -15.34
N MET A 276 7.70 -2.67 -16.56
CA MET A 276 6.68 -3.67 -16.95
C MET A 276 6.71 -4.92 -16.05
N SER A 277 7.91 -5.37 -15.68
CA SER A 277 8.10 -6.52 -14.77
C SER A 277 7.54 -6.28 -13.37
N ALA A 278 7.55 -5.02 -12.91
CA ALA A 278 6.95 -4.57 -11.66
C ALA A 278 5.45 -4.24 -11.78
N GLY A 279 4.85 -4.49 -12.96
CA GLY A 279 3.44 -4.17 -13.21
C GLY A 279 3.17 -2.70 -13.55
N ILE A 280 4.20 -1.84 -13.59
CA ILE A 280 4.07 -0.43 -13.93
C ILE A 280 3.90 -0.28 -15.45
N PRO A 281 2.85 0.42 -15.93
CA PRO A 281 2.71 0.80 -17.33
C PRO A 281 3.98 1.45 -17.89
N ALA A 282 4.53 0.92 -18.98
CA ALA A 282 5.67 1.51 -19.63
C ALA A 282 5.57 1.56 -21.17
N VAL A 283 6.14 2.62 -21.75
CA VAL A 283 6.20 2.85 -23.19
C VAL A 283 7.65 3.11 -23.57
N ASN A 284 8.15 2.41 -24.57
CA ASN A 284 9.47 2.69 -25.14
C ASN A 284 9.32 3.52 -26.41
N VAL A 285 9.91 4.70 -26.44
CA VAL A 285 9.92 5.56 -27.62
C VAL A 285 11.31 5.53 -28.24
N ARG A 286 11.39 5.05 -29.48
CA ARG A 286 12.66 4.88 -30.20
C ARG A 286 12.55 5.14 -31.69
N SER A 287 13.70 5.21 -32.35
CA SER A 287 13.87 5.25 -33.79
C SER A 287 13.28 4.00 -34.43
N GLY A 288 12.89 4.14 -35.70
CA GLY A 288 12.24 3.09 -36.48
C GLY A 288 13.03 1.78 -36.61
N HIS A 289 12.45 0.81 -37.32
CA HIS A 289 12.99 -0.55 -37.45
C HIS A 289 14.32 -0.71 -38.19
N GLN A 290 14.86 0.36 -38.74
CA GLN A 290 16.11 0.27 -39.48
C GLN A 290 17.25 0.39 -38.48
N PRO A 291 18.16 -0.59 -38.40
CA PRO A 291 19.35 -0.47 -37.58
C PRO A 291 20.13 0.77 -38.00
N ASP A 292 20.61 1.54 -37.02
CA ASP A 292 21.52 2.64 -37.28
C ASP A 292 22.78 2.10 -37.99
N PRO A 293 23.10 2.53 -39.23
CA PRO A 293 24.33 2.12 -39.92
C PRO A 293 25.59 2.67 -39.24
N GLU A 294 25.46 3.70 -38.38
CA GLU A 294 26.55 4.27 -37.59
C GLU A 294 26.71 3.54 -36.24
N PHE A 295 27.01 2.24 -36.32
CA PHE A 295 27.37 1.44 -35.15
C PHE A 295 28.66 1.97 -34.49
N PRO A 296 28.84 1.83 -33.16
CA PRO A 296 30.11 2.09 -32.49
C PRO A 296 31.33 1.64 -33.33
N PRO A 297 32.33 2.53 -33.58
CA PRO A 297 32.67 3.74 -32.82
C PRO A 297 32.28 5.09 -33.49
N VAL A 298 31.45 5.12 -34.54
CA VAL A 298 31.21 6.35 -35.35
C VAL A 298 29.92 7.09 -34.94
N ASP A 299 29.54 7.01 -33.68
CA ASP A 299 28.32 7.66 -33.16
C ASP A 299 28.61 9.11 -32.74
N SER A 300 28.15 10.07 -33.56
CA SER A 300 28.55 11.48 -33.50
C SER A 300 27.36 12.41 -33.72
N PRO A 301 27.27 13.57 -33.04
CA PRO A 301 26.17 14.52 -33.24
C PRO A 301 26.19 15.19 -34.62
N TYR A 302 27.24 14.93 -35.42
CA TYR A 302 27.41 15.47 -36.77
C TYR A 302 27.02 14.49 -37.88
N SER A 303 26.47 13.33 -37.54
CA SER A 303 25.92 12.40 -38.53
C SER A 303 24.87 13.10 -39.40
N THR A 304 24.90 12.82 -40.71
CA THR A 304 23.87 13.30 -41.63
C THR A 304 22.58 12.48 -41.59
N ASP A 305 22.65 11.31 -40.95
CA ASP A 305 21.53 10.39 -40.78
C ASP A 305 20.73 10.72 -39.51
N TYR A 306 21.27 11.57 -38.62
CA TYR A 306 20.61 12.04 -37.40
C TYR A 306 19.74 13.28 -37.65
N ASP A 307 18.55 13.27 -37.06
CA ASP A 307 17.56 14.36 -37.12
C ASP A 307 17.21 14.81 -35.69
N CYS A 308 17.83 15.88 -35.20
CA CYS A 308 17.56 16.38 -33.85
C CYS A 308 16.12 16.91 -33.70
N ALA A 309 15.44 17.24 -34.79
CA ALA A 309 14.07 17.72 -34.73
C ALA A 309 13.10 16.60 -34.30
N GLN A 310 13.32 15.32 -34.68
CA GLN A 310 12.45 14.24 -34.20
C GLN A 310 12.55 14.03 -32.69
N ALA A 311 13.76 14.13 -32.12
CA ALA A 311 13.95 14.09 -30.67
C ALA A 311 13.24 15.27 -29.96
N LEU A 312 13.36 16.49 -30.50
CA LEU A 312 12.63 17.65 -29.97
C LEU A 312 11.11 17.43 -30.00
N TYR A 313 10.58 16.87 -31.09
CA TYR A 313 9.15 16.59 -31.18
C TYR A 313 8.70 15.54 -30.16
N ALA A 314 9.51 14.50 -29.93
CA ALA A 314 9.25 13.52 -28.89
C ALA A 314 9.21 14.17 -27.50
N ALA A 315 10.16 15.04 -27.17
CA ALA A 315 10.16 15.78 -25.90
C ALA A 315 8.89 16.63 -25.71
N ARG A 316 8.47 17.35 -26.75
CA ARG A 316 7.25 18.17 -26.71
C ARG A 316 5.99 17.34 -26.54
N ALA A 317 5.91 16.20 -27.23
CA ALA A 317 4.78 15.28 -27.09
C ALA A 317 4.72 14.69 -25.68
N ALA A 318 5.85 14.24 -25.14
CA ALA A 318 5.95 13.69 -23.78
C ALA A 318 5.59 14.71 -22.69
N ALA A 319 6.08 15.95 -22.80
CA ALA A 319 5.67 17.03 -21.89
C ALA A 319 4.17 17.33 -22.00
N SER A 320 3.60 17.29 -23.20
CA SER A 320 2.15 17.46 -23.41
C SER A 320 1.35 16.33 -22.76
N VAL A 321 1.86 15.09 -22.81
CA VAL A 321 1.27 13.96 -22.09
C VAL A 321 1.26 14.22 -20.58
N ALA A 322 2.39 14.64 -20.00
CA ALA A 322 2.44 14.92 -18.56
C ALA A 322 1.44 16.01 -18.13
N VAL A 323 1.32 17.09 -18.92
CA VAL A 323 0.33 18.13 -18.64
C VAL A 323 -1.09 17.59 -18.76
N TYR A 324 -1.38 16.78 -19.78
CA TYR A 324 -2.69 16.17 -19.96
C TYR A 324 -3.06 15.24 -18.81
N LEU A 325 -2.15 14.34 -18.43
CA LEU A 325 -2.34 13.37 -17.36
C LEU A 325 -2.45 14.07 -16.00
N GLY A 326 -1.59 15.05 -15.73
CA GLY A 326 -1.71 15.89 -14.52
C GLY A 326 -2.94 16.80 -14.51
N MET A 327 -3.69 16.93 -15.61
CA MET A 327 -5.00 17.58 -15.55
C MET A 327 -6.12 16.61 -15.22
N GLN A 328 -5.91 15.30 -15.40
CA GLN A 328 -6.85 14.29 -14.95
C GLN A 328 -6.72 14.19 -13.43
N GLY A 329 -7.84 14.14 -12.72
CA GLY A 329 -7.84 14.07 -11.26
C GLY A 329 -7.52 15.36 -10.55
N ASN A 330 -8.30 16.39 -10.85
CA ASN A 330 -8.35 17.64 -10.09
C ASN A 330 -9.75 17.86 -9.46
N GLY A 331 -10.44 16.78 -9.08
CA GLY A 331 -11.74 16.84 -8.39
C GLY A 331 -12.91 17.20 -9.30
N GLN A 332 -12.67 17.24 -10.61
CA GLN A 332 -13.63 17.62 -11.63
C GLN A 332 -13.39 16.78 -12.87
N GLN A 333 -14.49 16.50 -13.59
CA GLN A 333 -14.43 15.90 -14.91
C GLN A 333 -13.52 16.69 -15.83
N THR A 334 -12.80 15.98 -16.70
CA THR A 334 -11.96 16.60 -17.72
C THR A 334 -12.80 17.40 -18.71
N VAL A 335 -12.44 18.67 -18.87
CA VAL A 335 -13.06 19.58 -19.85
C VAL A 335 -12.03 20.01 -20.88
N GLN A 336 -12.21 19.58 -22.13
CA GLN A 336 -11.43 20.10 -23.25
C GLN A 336 -12.21 21.18 -23.99
N MET A 337 -11.52 22.26 -24.38
CA MET A 337 -12.10 23.40 -25.08
C MET A 337 -11.55 23.51 -26.51
N LEU A 338 -12.44 23.74 -27.47
CA LEU A 338 -12.14 24.17 -28.82
C LEU A 338 -12.67 25.59 -29.04
N GLN A 339 -11.74 26.55 -29.17
CA GLN A 339 -12.03 27.90 -29.61
C GLN A 339 -11.51 28.11 -31.03
N ALA A 340 -12.40 28.36 -31.99
CA ALA A 340 -12.02 28.45 -33.40
C ALA A 340 -12.74 29.59 -34.14
N THR A 341 -12.00 30.25 -35.04
CA THR A 341 -12.57 31.11 -36.09
C THR A 341 -12.62 30.33 -37.39
N LEU A 342 -13.83 29.97 -37.82
CA LEU A 342 -14.09 29.10 -38.94
C LEU A 342 -14.52 29.91 -40.16
N LEU A 343 -13.69 29.91 -41.20
CA LEU A 343 -14.07 30.38 -42.53
C LEU A 343 -15.24 29.55 -43.10
N PRO A 344 -15.94 30.03 -44.14
CA PRO A 344 -17.01 29.27 -44.79
C PRO A 344 -16.54 27.87 -45.17
N TYR A 345 -17.30 26.84 -44.78
CA TYR A 345 -17.00 25.41 -45.05
C TYR A 345 -15.77 24.84 -44.34
N ALA A 346 -15.11 25.62 -43.48
CA ALA A 346 -13.98 25.14 -42.70
C ALA A 346 -14.44 24.22 -41.56
N THR A 347 -13.56 23.28 -41.19
CA THR A 347 -13.75 22.37 -40.07
C THR A 347 -12.60 22.49 -39.10
N ALA A 348 -12.90 22.67 -37.82
CA ALA A 348 -11.95 22.50 -36.73
C ALA A 348 -12.21 21.16 -36.04
N ARG A 349 -11.17 20.56 -35.44
CA ARG A 349 -11.28 19.27 -34.75
C ARG A 349 -10.64 19.33 -33.38
N LEU A 350 -11.33 18.79 -32.40
CA LEU A 350 -10.84 18.48 -31.06
C LEU A 350 -10.76 16.97 -30.94
N HIS A 351 -9.71 16.46 -30.29
CA HIS A 351 -9.50 15.03 -30.12
C HIS A 351 -9.28 14.76 -28.64
N ALA A 352 -9.94 13.74 -28.13
CA ALA A 352 -9.77 13.26 -26.77
C ALA A 352 -9.50 11.75 -26.83
N VAL A 353 -8.90 11.20 -25.79
CA VAL A 353 -8.78 9.75 -25.64
C VAL A 353 -9.46 9.40 -24.34
N MET A 354 -10.43 8.49 -24.40
CA MET A 354 -11.11 8.02 -23.20
C MET A 354 -10.54 6.69 -22.75
N THR A 355 -10.62 6.49 -21.45
CA THR A 355 -10.11 5.31 -20.76
C THR A 355 -11.21 4.40 -20.20
N MET A 356 -12.48 4.73 -20.46
CA MET A 356 -13.59 3.86 -20.12
C MET A 356 -14.85 4.20 -20.92
N SER A 357 -15.82 3.29 -20.85
CA SER A 357 -17.18 3.58 -21.31
C SER A 357 -17.88 4.52 -20.33
N GLN A 358 -18.49 5.58 -20.85
CA GLN A 358 -19.04 6.66 -20.03
C GLN A 358 -20.06 7.48 -20.81
N THR A 359 -20.74 8.39 -20.12
CA THR A 359 -21.52 9.46 -20.76
C THR A 359 -20.66 10.70 -20.91
N LEU A 360 -20.57 11.22 -22.13
CA LEU A 360 -19.87 12.46 -22.44
C LEU A 360 -20.87 13.58 -22.75
N SER A 361 -20.44 14.82 -22.54
CA SER A 361 -21.21 16.02 -22.87
C SER A 361 -20.43 16.92 -23.82
N VAL A 362 -21.09 17.36 -24.89
CA VAL A 362 -20.60 18.40 -25.79
C VAL A 362 -21.51 19.61 -25.66
N HIS A 363 -20.99 20.68 -25.10
CA HIS A 363 -21.74 21.93 -24.93
C HIS A 363 -20.95 23.13 -25.43
N GLY A 364 -21.60 24.26 -25.66
CA GLY A 364 -20.91 25.45 -26.12
C GLY A 364 -21.79 26.46 -26.80
N ASN A 365 -21.14 27.40 -27.47
CA ASN A 365 -21.81 28.44 -28.22
C ASN A 365 -21.10 28.80 -29.54
N SER A 366 -21.82 29.52 -30.40
CA SER A 366 -21.34 29.99 -31.71
C SER A 366 -21.74 31.45 -31.94
N THR A 367 -21.29 32.09 -33.01
CA THR A 367 -21.79 33.45 -33.35
C THR A 367 -23.16 33.47 -34.03
N SER A 368 -23.64 32.34 -34.55
CA SER A 368 -24.95 32.27 -35.21
C SER A 368 -25.73 30.98 -34.97
N ASN A 369 -27.06 31.10 -35.01
CA ASN A 369 -27.99 30.05 -34.58
C ASN A 369 -28.06 28.80 -35.47
N SER A 370 -27.39 28.74 -36.63
CA SER A 370 -27.72 27.73 -37.65
C SER A 370 -26.63 27.44 -38.70
N THR A 371 -25.36 27.63 -38.37
CA THR A 371 -24.26 27.42 -39.35
C THR A 371 -23.24 26.40 -38.90
N LEU A 372 -23.26 25.95 -37.65
CA LEU A 372 -22.34 24.92 -37.18
C LEU A 372 -22.95 23.53 -37.28
N ARG A 373 -22.18 22.58 -37.77
CA ARG A 373 -22.44 21.15 -37.64
C ARG A 373 -21.41 20.55 -36.68
N LEU A 374 -21.89 19.75 -35.75
CA LEU A 374 -21.07 19.04 -34.77
C LEU A 374 -21.16 17.54 -35.06
N THR A 375 -20.01 16.89 -35.15
CA THR A 375 -19.93 15.44 -35.25
C THR A 375 -18.89 14.94 -34.27
N LEU A 376 -19.29 14.11 -33.31
CA LEU A 376 -18.38 13.39 -32.44
C LEU A 376 -18.32 11.93 -32.89
N THR A 377 -17.12 11.45 -33.19
CA THR A 377 -16.89 10.06 -33.61
C THR A 377 -15.89 9.37 -32.68
N GLN A 378 -16.11 8.09 -32.44
CA GLN A 378 -15.16 7.17 -31.84
C GLN A 378 -14.78 6.12 -32.90
N GLY A 379 -13.56 6.20 -33.42
CA GLY A 379 -13.17 5.40 -34.60
C GLY A 379 -14.11 5.65 -35.79
N SER A 380 -14.78 4.59 -36.27
CA SER A 380 -15.78 4.68 -37.36
C SER A 380 -17.21 4.92 -36.87
N THR A 381 -17.44 4.90 -35.56
CA THR A 381 -18.77 5.06 -34.94
C THR A 381 -19.05 6.53 -34.67
N THR A 382 -20.22 7.01 -35.10
CA THR A 382 -20.68 8.37 -34.76
C THR A 382 -21.49 8.32 -33.48
N LEU A 383 -21.03 9.05 -32.45
CA LEU A 383 -21.69 9.18 -31.14
C LEU A 383 -22.69 10.34 -31.16
N ILE A 384 -22.23 11.52 -31.58
CA ILE A 384 -23.07 12.72 -31.72
C ILE A 384 -23.03 13.17 -33.18
N SER A 385 -24.20 13.47 -33.73
CA SER A 385 -24.31 14.15 -35.02
C SER A 385 -25.44 15.18 -34.97
N SER A 386 -25.08 16.45 -35.01
CA SER A 386 -26.05 17.53 -35.18
C SER A 386 -26.27 17.83 -36.66
N VAL A 387 -27.47 18.29 -37.02
CA VAL A 387 -27.74 18.78 -38.39
C VAL A 387 -27.21 20.21 -38.52
N LEU A 388 -27.68 21.08 -37.62
CA LEU A 388 -27.23 22.45 -37.38
C LEU A 388 -27.37 22.72 -35.88
N ALA A 389 -26.28 23.08 -35.21
CA ALA A 389 -26.28 23.42 -33.79
C ALA A 389 -26.84 24.85 -33.58
N PRO A 390 -27.71 25.06 -32.57
CA PRO A 390 -28.16 26.38 -32.16
C PRO A 390 -27.00 27.26 -31.64
N HIS A 391 -27.25 28.54 -31.38
CA HIS A 391 -26.25 29.48 -30.85
C HIS A 391 -25.65 28.99 -29.53
N THR A 392 -26.47 28.35 -28.69
CA THR A 392 -26.04 27.65 -27.48
C THR A 392 -26.57 26.24 -27.58
N PHE A 393 -25.71 25.25 -27.35
CA PHE A 393 -26.05 23.85 -27.51
C PHE A 393 -25.43 23.01 -26.40
N GLU A 394 -26.07 21.87 -26.14
CA GLU A 394 -25.65 20.84 -25.22
C GLU A 394 -26.17 19.51 -25.76
N TYR A 395 -25.27 18.54 -25.90
CA TYR A 395 -25.56 17.21 -26.39
C TYR A 395 -24.86 16.20 -25.50
N GLU A 396 -25.57 15.15 -25.12
CA GLU A 396 -24.99 14.02 -24.40
C GLU A 396 -25.04 12.77 -25.27
N SER A 397 -24.05 11.91 -25.11
CA SER A 397 -24.05 10.57 -25.67
C SER A 397 -23.26 9.65 -24.76
N SER A 398 -23.71 8.41 -24.64
CA SER A 398 -22.89 7.36 -24.05
C SER A 398 -21.99 6.77 -25.11
N THR A 399 -20.78 6.41 -24.72
CA THR A 399 -19.83 5.73 -25.60
C THR A 399 -20.15 4.24 -25.66
N GLN A 400 -19.73 3.56 -26.73
CA GLN A 400 -19.90 2.11 -26.78
C GLN A 400 -18.89 1.42 -25.85
N SER A 401 -19.10 0.13 -25.56
CA SER A 401 -18.10 -0.71 -24.90
C SER A 401 -16.79 -0.65 -25.70
N GLY A 402 -15.79 0.09 -25.21
CA GLY A 402 -14.55 0.24 -25.94
C GLY A 402 -13.84 1.56 -25.68
N LEU A 403 -12.55 1.40 -25.47
CA LEU A 403 -11.56 2.42 -25.16
C LEU A 403 -11.06 3.02 -26.48
N GLY A 404 -10.71 4.32 -26.53
CA GLY A 404 -10.09 4.88 -27.73
C GLY A 404 -10.32 6.36 -28.02
N GLU A 405 -9.81 6.78 -29.18
CA GLU A 405 -9.80 8.17 -29.65
C GLU A 405 -11.20 8.66 -30.04
N LEU A 406 -11.60 9.77 -29.41
CA LEU A 406 -12.70 10.63 -29.81
C LEU A 406 -12.21 11.72 -30.76
N THR A 407 -13.00 12.01 -31.79
CA THR A 407 -12.80 13.17 -32.65
C THR A 407 -14.09 13.99 -32.72
N LEU A 408 -14.07 15.17 -32.12
CA LEU A 408 -15.11 16.19 -32.25
C LEU A 408 -14.78 17.10 -33.45
N SER A 409 -15.56 17.00 -34.51
CA SER A 409 -15.49 17.89 -35.67
C SER A 409 -16.55 18.99 -35.58
N VAL A 410 -16.10 20.25 -35.67
CA VAL A 410 -16.95 21.45 -35.71
C VAL A 410 -16.81 22.09 -37.08
N THR A 411 -17.83 21.96 -37.91
CA THR A 411 -17.85 22.42 -39.30
C THR A 411 -18.76 23.63 -39.46
N ASN A 412 -18.24 24.73 -40.02
CA ASN A 412 -19.06 25.84 -40.48
C ASN A 412 -19.69 25.48 -41.84
N THR A 413 -20.99 25.23 -41.89
CA THR A 413 -21.76 24.95 -43.11
C THR A 413 -22.32 26.21 -43.78
N GLY A 414 -22.10 27.39 -43.19
CA GLY A 414 -22.57 28.68 -43.68
C GLY A 414 -21.60 29.36 -44.66
N ASN A 415 -22.08 30.45 -45.27
CA ASN A 415 -21.29 31.31 -46.15
C ASN A 415 -20.54 32.44 -45.41
N GLY A 416 -20.79 32.62 -44.12
CA GLY A 416 -20.14 33.62 -43.26
C GLY A 416 -18.97 33.03 -42.48
N THR A 417 -18.15 33.90 -41.88
CA THR A 417 -17.19 33.46 -40.85
C THR A 417 -17.94 33.22 -39.54
N GLU A 418 -17.61 32.13 -38.85
CA GLU A 418 -18.21 31.77 -37.56
C GLU A 418 -17.13 31.68 -36.48
N HIS A 419 -17.47 32.13 -35.28
CA HIS A 419 -16.65 31.87 -34.10
C HIS A 419 -17.37 30.82 -33.26
N ALA A 420 -16.66 29.75 -32.93
CA ALA A 420 -17.17 28.63 -32.16
C ALA A 420 -16.36 28.48 -30.87
N LEU A 421 -17.07 28.29 -29.76
CA LEU A 421 -16.53 27.93 -28.46
C LEU A 421 -17.24 26.65 -28.02
N VAL A 422 -16.53 25.53 -28.07
CA VAL A 422 -17.10 24.20 -27.84
C VAL A 422 -16.31 23.48 -26.76
N TYR A 423 -17.01 22.88 -25.82
CA TYR A 423 -16.47 22.10 -24.72
C TYR A 423 -16.84 20.64 -24.92
N LEU A 424 -15.89 19.74 -24.66
CA LEU A 424 -16.10 18.31 -24.50
C LEU A 424 -15.76 17.96 -23.05
N THR A 425 -16.76 17.50 -22.32
CA THR A 425 -16.64 17.06 -20.93
C THR A 425 -16.75 15.54 -20.88
N TYR A 426 -15.79 14.90 -20.22
CA TYR A 426 -15.69 13.46 -20.02
C TYR A 426 -14.79 13.18 -18.81
N ASP A 427 -14.84 11.97 -18.28
CA ASP A 427 -13.95 11.48 -17.23
C ASP A 427 -12.92 10.49 -17.77
N SER A 428 -11.89 10.21 -16.99
CA SER A 428 -10.90 9.19 -17.31
C SER A 428 -10.60 8.40 -16.05
N ASP A 429 -10.41 7.10 -16.16
CA ASP A 429 -9.68 6.21 -15.24
C ASP A 429 -8.32 5.91 -15.91
N THR A 430 -7.30 6.72 -15.64
CA THR A 430 -6.08 6.71 -16.45
C THR A 430 -5.20 5.50 -16.19
N ASP A 431 -5.09 5.08 -14.93
CA ASP A 431 -4.30 3.93 -14.49
C ASP A 431 -5.07 2.61 -14.55
N GLY A 432 -6.39 2.66 -14.75
CA GLY A 432 -7.22 1.49 -15.03
C GLY A 432 -7.58 0.70 -13.78
N ASP A 433 -7.56 1.34 -12.61
CA ASP A 433 -7.89 0.71 -11.33
C ASP A 433 -9.42 0.66 -11.09
N GLY A 434 -10.20 1.32 -11.94
CA GLY A 434 -11.66 1.37 -11.88
C GLY A 434 -12.21 2.61 -11.16
N VAL A 435 -11.35 3.45 -10.59
CA VAL A 435 -11.69 4.74 -10.00
C VAL A 435 -11.54 5.83 -11.05
N LEU A 436 -12.48 6.78 -11.08
CA LEU A 436 -12.34 7.92 -11.98
C LEU A 436 -11.24 8.83 -11.46
N ASP A 437 -10.36 9.30 -12.33
CA ASP A 437 -9.33 10.28 -12.00
C ASP A 437 -9.96 11.46 -11.24
N ALA A 438 -11.13 11.97 -11.69
CA ALA A 438 -11.85 13.03 -11.01
C ALA A 438 -12.21 12.73 -9.54
N ASP A 439 -12.46 11.45 -9.20
CA ASP A 439 -12.81 10.99 -7.87
C ASP A 439 -11.55 10.73 -7.01
N GLU A 440 -10.44 10.30 -7.60
CA GLU A 440 -9.14 10.09 -6.91
C GLU A 440 -8.61 11.36 -6.23
N TYR A 441 -8.85 12.54 -6.83
CA TYR A 441 -8.44 13.83 -6.25
C TYR A 441 -9.14 14.16 -4.93
N SER A 442 -10.33 13.59 -4.73
CA SER A 442 -11.20 13.91 -3.61
C SER A 442 -11.03 13.01 -2.40
N TRP A 443 -10.02 12.12 -2.39
CA TRP A 443 -9.59 11.40 -1.19
C TRP A 443 -9.12 12.40 -0.12
N PRO A 444 -10.05 12.81 0.76
CA PRO A 444 -10.40 12.01 1.93
C PRO A 444 -11.79 11.39 1.82
N ASP A 445 -11.85 10.08 2.08
CA ASP A 445 -13.01 9.21 2.36
C ASP A 445 -14.42 9.82 2.13
N PRO A 446 -15.21 9.31 1.15
CA PRO A 446 -16.59 9.75 0.93
C PRO A 446 -17.49 9.51 2.17
N ASN A 447 -18.69 10.12 2.19
CA ASN A 447 -19.66 9.95 3.29
C ASN A 447 -21.00 9.42 2.77
N PRO A 448 -21.41 8.19 3.13
CA PRO A 448 -20.69 7.24 3.99
C PRO A 448 -19.40 6.73 3.34
N PRO A 449 -18.44 6.22 4.15
CA PRO A 449 -17.21 5.61 3.66
C PRO A 449 -17.49 4.52 2.64
N LEU A 450 -16.58 4.33 1.69
CA LEU A 450 -16.61 3.16 0.83
C LEU A 450 -16.20 1.93 1.67
N ASP A 451 -16.87 0.82 1.40
CA ASP A 451 -16.73 -0.49 2.03
C ASP A 451 -17.05 -1.49 0.90
N TRP A 452 -16.04 -1.87 0.13
CA TRP A 452 -16.24 -2.52 -1.16
C TRP A 452 -16.65 -4.00 -1.03
N ASP A 453 -16.16 -4.69 -0.02
CA ASP A 453 -16.48 -6.08 0.24
C ASP A 453 -17.65 -6.27 1.22
N ASP A 454 -18.24 -5.15 1.71
CA ASP A 454 -19.40 -5.07 2.60
C ASP A 454 -19.15 -5.79 3.96
N ASP A 455 -17.91 -5.83 4.46
CA ASP A 455 -17.56 -6.48 5.72
C ASP A 455 -17.74 -5.55 6.96
N GLY A 456 -17.89 -4.24 6.74
CA GLY A 456 -18.09 -3.22 7.77
C GLY A 456 -16.83 -2.44 8.16
N LEU A 457 -15.67 -2.74 7.57
CA LEU A 457 -14.46 -1.93 7.60
C LEU A 457 -14.43 -1.05 6.33
N SER A 458 -13.97 0.20 6.45
CA SER A 458 -13.93 1.08 5.26
C SER A 458 -12.67 0.84 4.42
N ASP A 459 -12.75 1.02 3.10
CA ASP A 459 -11.60 0.92 2.18
C ASP A 459 -10.39 1.76 2.67
N ALA A 460 -10.67 2.89 3.31
CA ALA A 460 -9.66 3.78 3.88
C ALA A 460 -9.00 3.17 5.13
N ASP A 461 -9.78 2.57 6.02
CA ASP A 461 -9.26 1.88 7.20
C ASP A 461 -8.48 0.62 6.81
N GLU A 462 -8.98 -0.14 5.84
CA GLU A 462 -8.31 -1.30 5.26
C GLU A 462 -6.95 -0.94 4.67
N SER A 463 -6.86 0.16 3.93
CA SER A 463 -5.60 0.66 3.39
C SER A 463 -4.57 1.01 4.49
N VAL A 464 -5.04 1.55 5.62
CA VAL A 464 -4.17 1.90 6.76
C VAL A 464 -3.72 0.65 7.51
N ILE A 465 -4.59 -0.34 7.66
CA ILE A 465 -4.34 -1.59 8.38
C ILE A 465 -3.50 -2.55 7.53
N GLY A 466 -3.65 -2.49 6.20
CA GLY A 466 -2.96 -3.31 5.21
C GLY A 466 -3.77 -4.53 4.75
N THR A 467 -5.09 -4.54 4.95
CA THR A 467 -6.01 -5.59 4.51
C THR A 467 -6.42 -5.43 3.04
N ASP A 468 -6.98 -6.47 2.43
CA ASP A 468 -7.39 -6.50 1.02
C ASP A 468 -8.84 -6.02 0.86
N ILE A 469 -9.02 -4.81 0.30
CA ILE A 469 -10.32 -4.14 0.08
C ILE A 469 -11.36 -4.95 -0.74
N PHE A 470 -10.98 -6.10 -1.31
CA PHE A 470 -11.87 -6.96 -2.08
C PHE A 470 -12.22 -8.27 -1.36
N VAL A 471 -11.73 -8.48 -0.14
CA VAL A 471 -11.79 -9.77 0.56
C VAL A 471 -12.09 -9.55 2.05
N THR A 472 -13.28 -9.99 2.46
CA THR A 472 -13.78 -9.84 3.84
C THR A 472 -12.96 -10.53 4.94
N ASP A 473 -11.91 -11.27 4.59
CA ASP A 473 -11.09 -12.12 5.48
C ASP A 473 -9.72 -12.28 4.78
N THR A 474 -8.83 -11.34 5.07
CA THR A 474 -7.55 -11.17 4.36
C THR A 474 -6.62 -12.36 4.56
N ASP A 475 -6.53 -12.88 5.79
CA ASP A 475 -5.62 -13.97 6.13
C ASP A 475 -6.22 -15.38 6.02
N LYS A 476 -7.54 -15.46 5.84
CA LYS A 476 -8.33 -16.65 5.52
C LYS A 476 -8.47 -17.63 6.67
N ASP A 477 -8.53 -17.11 7.88
CA ASP A 477 -8.68 -17.89 9.09
C ASP A 477 -10.15 -18.11 9.51
N GLY A 478 -11.07 -17.39 8.86
CA GLY A 478 -12.52 -17.51 9.01
C GLY A 478 -13.16 -16.45 9.90
N ILE A 479 -12.39 -15.49 10.41
CA ILE A 479 -12.86 -14.25 11.04
C ILE A 479 -12.77 -13.13 10.00
N SER A 480 -13.71 -12.18 9.97
CA SER A 480 -13.61 -11.05 9.04
C SER A 480 -12.70 -9.96 9.57
N ASP A 481 -12.06 -9.22 8.67
CA ASP A 481 -11.11 -8.16 9.02
C ASP A 481 -11.76 -7.12 9.95
N SER A 482 -13.00 -6.72 9.65
CA SER A 482 -13.78 -5.81 10.51
C SER A 482 -14.00 -6.34 11.94
N VAL A 483 -14.17 -7.66 12.10
CA VAL A 483 -14.42 -8.31 13.40
C VAL A 483 -13.12 -8.41 14.18
N GLU A 484 -12.02 -8.78 13.54
CA GLU A 484 -10.71 -8.84 14.19
C GLU A 484 -10.28 -7.48 14.70
N VAL A 485 -10.42 -6.43 13.88
CA VAL A 485 -10.13 -5.05 14.27
C VAL A 485 -10.99 -4.61 15.45
N ALA A 486 -12.29 -4.94 15.43
CA ALA A 486 -13.20 -4.62 16.53
C ALA A 486 -12.85 -5.34 17.84
N CYS A 487 -12.33 -6.58 17.75
CA CYS A 487 -11.93 -7.40 18.88
C CYS A 487 -10.47 -7.18 19.33
N GLY A 488 -9.66 -6.45 18.55
CA GLY A 488 -8.25 -6.20 18.83
C GLY A 488 -7.30 -7.33 18.41
N LEU A 489 -7.77 -8.23 17.53
CA LEU A 489 -6.98 -9.28 16.88
C LEU A 489 -6.24 -8.72 15.65
N ASN A 490 -5.49 -9.57 14.93
CA ASN A 490 -4.63 -9.13 13.83
C ASN A 490 -5.09 -9.69 12.47
N PRO A 491 -5.72 -8.87 11.62
CA PRO A 491 -6.36 -9.31 10.36
C PRO A 491 -5.40 -9.72 9.23
N LEU A 492 -4.10 -9.78 9.51
CA LEU A 492 -3.06 -10.14 8.54
C LEU A 492 -2.37 -11.46 8.90
N ARG A 493 -2.88 -12.19 9.90
CA ARG A 493 -2.24 -13.38 10.43
C ARG A 493 -3.28 -14.30 11.07
N ASP A 494 -3.47 -15.45 10.43
CA ASP A 494 -4.22 -16.60 10.95
C ASP A 494 -3.91 -16.87 12.43
N ASP A 495 -4.83 -16.42 13.28
CA ASP A 495 -4.77 -16.50 14.73
C ASP A 495 -6.07 -17.03 15.37
N HIS A 496 -7.08 -17.42 14.57
CA HIS A 496 -8.36 -17.99 15.04
C HIS A 496 -8.25 -19.19 16.01
N LEU A 497 -7.14 -19.95 15.98
CA LEU A 497 -6.87 -21.09 16.88
C LEU A 497 -5.96 -20.74 18.05
N GLU A 498 -5.48 -19.51 18.13
CA GLU A 498 -4.73 -19.01 19.28
C GLU A 498 -5.70 -18.66 20.42
N ASP A 499 -5.15 -18.56 21.62
CA ASP A 499 -5.85 -18.22 22.87
C ASP A 499 -5.10 -17.00 23.41
N TYR A 500 -5.57 -15.82 23.01
CA TYR A 500 -4.80 -14.58 23.17
C TYR A 500 -4.76 -14.11 24.63
N ASP A 501 -5.85 -14.30 25.39
CA ASP A 501 -5.93 -13.91 26.80
C ASP A 501 -5.65 -15.05 27.80
N SER A 502 -5.45 -16.27 27.30
CA SER A 502 -5.04 -17.46 28.06
C SER A 502 -6.09 -17.96 29.06
N ASP A 503 -7.38 -17.86 28.72
CA ASP A 503 -8.49 -18.31 29.56
C ASP A 503 -8.91 -19.77 29.27
N GLY A 504 -8.44 -20.34 28.15
CA GLY A 504 -8.74 -21.71 27.72
C GLY A 504 -9.71 -21.83 26.55
N ILE A 505 -10.22 -20.73 25.99
CA ILE A 505 -10.99 -20.67 24.76
C ILE A 505 -10.11 -20.10 23.64
N ALA A 506 -10.32 -20.54 22.39
CA ALA A 506 -9.61 -19.98 21.24
C ALA A 506 -10.36 -18.77 20.66
N ASN A 507 -9.64 -17.80 20.10
CA ASN A 507 -10.15 -16.53 19.56
C ASN A 507 -11.43 -16.72 18.70
N GLY A 508 -11.39 -17.65 17.73
CA GLY A 508 -12.51 -17.90 16.84
C GLY A 508 -13.73 -18.53 17.52
N LEU A 509 -13.52 -19.30 18.61
CA LEU A 509 -14.61 -19.87 19.41
C LEU A 509 -15.23 -18.80 20.32
N GLU A 510 -14.42 -17.90 20.88
CA GLU A 510 -14.90 -16.79 21.69
C GLU A 510 -15.84 -15.87 20.91
N ILE A 511 -15.46 -15.49 19.69
CA ILE A 511 -16.32 -14.72 18.78
C ILE A 511 -17.66 -15.44 18.54
N GLY A 512 -17.63 -16.77 18.42
CA GLY A 512 -18.83 -17.60 18.26
C GLY A 512 -19.71 -17.70 19.52
N LEU A 513 -19.11 -17.58 20.71
CA LEU A 513 -19.79 -17.56 22.01
C LEU A 513 -20.26 -16.15 22.38
N GLY A 514 -19.70 -15.11 21.77
CA GLY A 514 -19.94 -13.72 22.08
C GLY A 514 -19.06 -13.18 23.20
N THR A 515 -18.05 -13.94 23.63
CA THR A 515 -17.02 -13.53 24.59
C THR A 515 -15.91 -12.74 23.88
N SER A 516 -15.03 -12.11 24.66
CA SER A 516 -13.99 -11.21 24.15
C SER A 516 -12.63 -11.90 24.07
N PRO A 517 -12.04 -12.09 22.86
CA PRO A 517 -10.74 -12.75 22.66
C PRO A 517 -9.52 -12.18 23.39
N VAL A 518 -9.66 -10.98 23.96
CA VAL A 518 -8.59 -10.24 24.62
C VAL A 518 -8.88 -9.97 26.10
N LEU A 519 -9.96 -10.54 26.63
CA LEU A 519 -10.40 -10.37 28.02
C LEU A 519 -10.84 -11.72 28.57
N ASN A 520 -10.01 -12.28 29.45
CA ASN A 520 -10.23 -13.59 30.04
C ASN A 520 -11.49 -13.72 30.93
N ASP A 521 -12.26 -12.65 31.12
CA ASP A 521 -13.47 -12.53 31.95
C ASP A 521 -14.33 -11.41 31.33
N THR A 522 -15.24 -11.79 30.43
CA THR A 522 -15.99 -10.86 29.57
C THR A 522 -17.01 -10.06 30.37
N ASP A 523 -17.67 -10.66 31.35
CA ASP A 523 -18.72 -9.99 32.14
C ASP A 523 -18.21 -9.36 33.45
N SER A 524 -16.93 -9.58 33.77
CA SER A 524 -16.20 -9.00 34.89
C SER A 524 -16.73 -9.40 36.27
N ASP A 525 -17.17 -10.65 36.43
CA ASP A 525 -17.67 -11.17 37.70
C ASP A 525 -16.61 -11.90 38.55
N GLY A 526 -15.42 -12.11 37.98
CA GLY A 526 -14.26 -12.71 38.61
C GLY A 526 -14.04 -14.18 38.24
N MET A 527 -14.84 -14.76 37.37
CA MET A 527 -14.66 -16.09 36.78
C MET A 527 -14.18 -15.97 35.33
N PRO A 528 -13.23 -16.81 34.86
CA PRO A 528 -12.82 -16.76 33.47
C PRO A 528 -13.83 -17.40 32.52
N ASP A 529 -14.00 -16.85 31.31
CA ASP A 529 -15.00 -17.35 30.35
C ASP A 529 -14.76 -18.84 30.03
N GLY A 530 -13.51 -19.25 29.86
CA GLY A 530 -13.11 -20.64 29.67
C GLY A 530 -13.55 -21.58 30.80
N TRP A 531 -13.52 -21.13 32.05
CA TRP A 531 -14.02 -21.91 33.18
C TRP A 531 -15.55 -22.02 33.13
N GLU A 532 -16.23 -20.93 32.85
CA GLU A 532 -17.69 -20.88 32.78
C GLU A 532 -18.24 -21.77 31.68
N VAL A 533 -17.62 -21.73 30.50
CA VAL A 533 -17.96 -22.61 29.36
C VAL A 533 -17.71 -24.08 29.69
N GLN A 534 -16.63 -24.38 30.42
CA GLN A 534 -16.33 -25.75 30.85
C GLN A 534 -17.39 -26.31 31.80
N TYR A 535 -17.86 -25.51 32.76
CA TYR A 535 -18.80 -25.93 33.80
C TYR A 535 -20.27 -25.61 33.49
N GLY A 536 -20.54 -24.92 32.38
CA GLY A 536 -21.89 -24.68 31.88
C GLY A 536 -22.61 -23.51 32.56
N THR A 537 -21.88 -22.58 33.18
CA THR A 537 -22.38 -21.24 33.54
C THR A 537 -22.34 -20.32 32.32
N ASN A 538 -22.74 -19.06 32.46
CA ASN A 538 -22.90 -18.15 31.31
C ASN A 538 -21.86 -17.02 31.34
N PRO A 539 -20.84 -17.04 30.47
CA PRO A 539 -19.74 -16.05 30.47
C PRO A 539 -20.12 -14.63 30.03
N LEU A 540 -21.41 -14.38 29.85
CA LEU A 540 -21.98 -13.09 29.44
C LEU A 540 -22.98 -12.53 30.48
N ASP A 541 -23.15 -13.21 31.61
CA ASP A 541 -24.05 -12.80 32.68
C ASP A 541 -23.35 -12.94 34.03
N SER A 542 -23.07 -11.80 34.66
CA SER A 542 -22.35 -11.69 35.93
C SER A 542 -23.09 -12.45 37.05
N ASP A 543 -22.82 -13.75 37.12
CA ASP A 543 -23.55 -14.76 37.87
C ASP A 543 -22.70 -15.37 38.99
N GLY A 544 -21.49 -14.86 39.22
CA GLY A 544 -20.57 -15.28 40.28
C GLY A 544 -21.15 -15.28 41.71
N GLN A 545 -22.30 -14.63 41.93
CA GLN A 545 -23.05 -14.62 43.20
C GLN A 545 -24.26 -15.57 43.23
N TYR A 546 -24.53 -16.29 42.14
CA TYR A 546 -25.60 -17.26 42.05
C TYR A 546 -25.14 -18.60 42.59
N ASP A 547 -26.13 -19.43 42.93
CA ASP A 547 -26.02 -20.74 43.57
C ASP A 547 -27.05 -21.65 42.87
N PRO A 548 -26.72 -22.16 41.67
CA PRO A 548 -27.69 -22.84 40.81
C PRO A 548 -28.04 -24.25 41.30
N ASP A 549 -27.14 -24.92 42.02
CA ASP A 549 -27.36 -26.24 42.59
C ASP A 549 -27.97 -26.19 44.02
N ASN A 550 -27.97 -25.01 44.65
CA ASN A 550 -28.49 -24.70 45.98
C ASN A 550 -27.74 -25.39 47.13
N ASP A 551 -26.42 -25.56 47.00
CA ASP A 551 -25.57 -26.11 48.05
C ASP A 551 -25.10 -25.05 49.08
N THR A 552 -25.24 -23.76 48.77
CA THR A 552 -24.83 -22.54 49.51
C THR A 552 -23.46 -21.94 49.21
N LEU A 553 -22.66 -22.53 48.31
CA LEU A 553 -21.56 -21.86 47.64
C LEU A 553 -22.10 -21.05 46.47
N THR A 554 -21.44 -19.95 46.14
CA THR A 554 -21.70 -19.23 44.89
C THR A 554 -20.75 -19.72 43.80
N ASN A 555 -21.11 -19.55 42.53
CA ASN A 555 -20.25 -19.91 41.39
C ASN A 555 -18.80 -19.41 41.57
N LEU A 556 -18.60 -18.16 42.01
CA LEU A 556 -17.27 -17.61 42.27
C LEU A 556 -16.51 -18.34 43.40
N GLN A 557 -17.22 -18.77 44.44
CA GLN A 557 -16.61 -19.55 45.51
C GLN A 557 -16.19 -20.93 45.00
N GLU A 558 -17.03 -21.53 44.15
CA GLU A 558 -16.78 -22.83 43.53
C GLU A 558 -15.61 -22.78 42.57
N TYR A 559 -15.50 -21.73 41.74
CA TYR A 559 -14.31 -21.46 40.95
C TYR A 559 -13.04 -21.38 41.81
N LEU A 560 -13.10 -20.70 42.95
CA LEU A 560 -11.96 -20.55 43.86
C LEU A 560 -11.56 -21.83 44.59
N CYS A 561 -12.50 -22.76 44.85
CA CYS A 561 -12.20 -24.09 45.40
C CYS A 561 -12.03 -25.19 44.34
N GLY A 562 -12.32 -24.89 43.07
CA GLY A 562 -12.19 -25.79 41.93
C GLY A 562 -13.35 -26.76 41.73
N SER A 563 -14.48 -26.59 42.43
CA SER A 563 -15.65 -27.47 42.34
C SER A 563 -16.56 -27.17 41.12
N ASP A 564 -17.59 -28.01 40.92
CA ASP A 564 -18.56 -27.89 39.83
C ASP A 564 -19.81 -27.13 40.29
N PRO A 565 -20.10 -25.93 39.75
CA PRO A 565 -21.23 -25.11 40.17
C PRO A 565 -22.61 -25.72 39.97
N LEU A 566 -22.70 -26.81 39.21
CA LEU A 566 -23.95 -27.50 38.96
C LEU A 566 -24.08 -28.79 39.79
N SER A 567 -23.17 -29.04 40.73
CA SER A 567 -23.10 -30.27 41.52
C SER A 567 -22.86 -30.03 43.01
N VAL A 568 -23.88 -30.37 43.81
CA VAL A 568 -23.85 -30.27 45.29
C VAL A 568 -22.72 -31.09 45.94
N ASP A 569 -22.19 -32.08 45.23
CA ASP A 569 -21.18 -33.05 45.66
C ASP A 569 -20.28 -33.34 44.45
N GLY A 570 -19.17 -32.62 44.37
CA GLY A 570 -18.28 -32.53 43.20
C GLY A 570 -17.53 -33.83 42.89
N ASP A 571 -17.18 -34.61 43.91
CA ASP A 571 -16.48 -35.89 43.77
C ASP A 571 -17.39 -37.13 43.92
N GLY A 572 -18.62 -36.94 44.39
CA GLY A 572 -19.64 -37.96 44.53
C GLY A 572 -19.40 -38.92 45.69
N ASP A 573 -18.68 -38.52 46.73
CA ASP A 573 -18.40 -39.36 47.91
C ASP A 573 -19.54 -39.37 48.95
N GLY A 574 -20.43 -38.38 48.88
CA GLY A 574 -21.59 -38.20 49.76
C GLY A 574 -21.45 -37.07 50.79
N VAL A 575 -20.36 -36.29 50.79
CA VAL A 575 -20.23 -34.99 51.46
C VAL A 575 -20.49 -33.89 50.43
N SER A 576 -21.16 -32.81 50.82
CA SER A 576 -21.39 -31.69 49.89
C SER A 576 -20.21 -30.71 49.90
N ASP A 577 -19.93 -30.06 48.79
CA ASP A 577 -18.81 -29.13 48.61
C ASP A 577 -18.79 -28.04 49.68
N THR A 578 -19.95 -27.44 50.00
CA THR A 578 -20.12 -26.52 51.15
C THR A 578 -19.59 -27.08 52.48
N ASP A 579 -19.90 -28.34 52.78
CA ASP A 579 -19.51 -28.98 54.03
C ASP A 579 -18.02 -29.30 54.03
N GLU A 580 -17.47 -29.69 52.88
CA GLU A 580 -16.05 -29.93 52.67
C GLU A 580 -15.23 -28.65 52.83
N VAL A 581 -15.59 -27.59 52.11
CA VAL A 581 -14.95 -26.27 52.22
C VAL A 581 -15.01 -25.75 53.66
N ARG A 582 -16.15 -25.93 54.35
CA ARG A 582 -16.30 -25.52 55.76
C ARG A 582 -15.39 -26.30 56.71
N LEU A 583 -15.13 -27.57 56.42
CA LEU A 583 -14.27 -28.44 57.20
C LEU A 583 -12.79 -28.36 56.79
N GLY A 584 -12.48 -27.71 55.67
CA GLY A 584 -11.13 -27.59 55.12
C GLY A 584 -10.70 -28.81 54.30
N MET A 585 -11.66 -29.61 53.85
CA MET A 585 -11.49 -30.78 52.98
C MET A 585 -11.42 -30.34 51.51
N ASN A 586 -11.15 -31.27 50.60
CA ASN A 586 -10.99 -30.99 49.17
C ASN A 586 -12.20 -31.48 48.37
N PRO A 587 -13.08 -30.60 47.86
CA PRO A 587 -14.32 -30.96 47.14
C PRO A 587 -14.16 -31.78 45.84
N LEU A 588 -12.93 -32.07 45.46
CA LEU A 588 -12.57 -32.85 44.26
C LEU A 588 -11.94 -34.20 44.59
N SER A 589 -11.95 -34.60 45.86
CA SER A 589 -11.18 -35.75 46.34
C SER A 589 -11.99 -36.56 47.34
N ASP A 590 -12.46 -37.72 46.89
CA ASP A 590 -13.30 -38.62 47.70
C ASP A 590 -12.59 -39.24 48.93
N ASP A 591 -11.34 -38.83 49.16
CA ASP A 591 -10.37 -39.23 50.18
C ASP A 591 -9.34 -38.08 50.28
N THR A 592 -9.65 -37.04 51.07
CA THR A 592 -8.90 -35.77 51.11
C THR A 592 -7.44 -35.96 51.53
N ASP A 593 -7.18 -36.87 52.47
CA ASP A 593 -5.84 -37.11 53.01
C ASP A 593 -5.12 -38.32 52.40
N SER A 594 -5.81 -39.02 51.49
CA SER A 594 -5.30 -40.13 50.67
C SER A 594 -4.87 -41.35 51.48
N ASP A 595 -5.57 -41.64 52.57
CA ASP A 595 -5.27 -42.76 53.47
C ASP A 595 -5.98 -44.08 53.10
N GLY A 596 -6.92 -44.00 52.15
CA GLY A 596 -7.71 -45.11 51.64
C GLY A 596 -9.11 -45.23 52.25
N LEU A 597 -9.53 -44.31 53.11
CA LEU A 597 -10.91 -44.15 53.59
C LEU A 597 -11.53 -42.90 52.96
N ARG A 598 -12.84 -42.97 52.65
CA ARG A 598 -13.53 -41.82 52.07
C ARG A 598 -13.99 -40.82 53.13
N ASP A 599 -14.00 -39.54 52.81
CA ASP A 599 -14.36 -38.45 53.73
C ASP A 599 -15.75 -38.67 54.36
N TYR A 600 -16.75 -39.07 53.57
CA TYR A 600 -18.08 -39.42 54.09
C TYR A 600 -18.03 -40.54 55.14
N LEU A 601 -17.19 -41.57 54.93
CA LEU A 601 -17.06 -42.70 55.85
C LEU A 601 -16.34 -42.28 57.13
N GLU A 602 -15.35 -41.41 57.04
CA GLU A 602 -14.63 -40.87 58.18
C GLU A 602 -15.53 -40.02 59.06
N LEU A 603 -16.28 -39.09 58.47
CA LEU A 603 -17.28 -38.29 59.18
C LEU A 603 -18.35 -39.17 59.84
N ALA A 604 -18.85 -40.18 59.13
CA ALA A 604 -19.83 -41.12 59.67
C ALA A 604 -19.29 -41.94 60.86
N ASN A 605 -17.99 -42.24 60.86
CA ASN A 605 -17.31 -42.97 61.93
C ASN A 605 -16.74 -42.06 63.04
N GLY A 606 -16.78 -40.74 62.84
CA GLY A 606 -16.24 -39.74 63.76
C GLY A 606 -14.72 -39.73 63.82
N LEU A 607 -14.07 -39.91 62.67
CA LEU A 607 -12.66 -39.71 62.37
C LEU A 607 -12.44 -38.28 61.83
N ASP A 608 -11.21 -37.94 61.46
CA ASP A 608 -10.83 -36.61 60.95
C ASP A 608 -10.24 -36.76 59.53
N PRO A 609 -10.99 -36.39 58.48
CA PRO A 609 -10.62 -36.58 57.06
C PRO A 609 -9.38 -35.80 56.59
N LEU A 610 -8.77 -35.02 57.49
CA LEU A 610 -7.53 -34.29 57.22
C LEU A 610 -6.30 -35.00 57.83
N THR A 611 -6.50 -36.16 58.45
CA THR A 611 -5.45 -36.88 59.20
C THR A 611 -5.43 -38.37 58.85
N PRO A 612 -4.40 -38.82 58.09
CA PRO A 612 -4.32 -40.20 57.60
C PRO A 612 -4.20 -41.31 58.67
N ASP A 613 -4.20 -40.96 59.95
CA ASP A 613 -4.03 -41.86 61.12
C ASP A 613 -4.59 -41.11 62.33
N TYR A 614 -5.89 -41.31 62.61
CA TYR A 614 -6.62 -40.53 63.60
C TYR A 614 -6.15 -40.79 65.04
N ASP A 615 -5.78 -42.04 65.36
CA ASP A 615 -5.41 -42.42 66.71
C ASP A 615 -3.89 -42.45 66.96
N LEU A 616 -3.08 -42.22 65.93
CA LEU A 616 -1.63 -42.10 65.93
C LEU A 616 -0.93 -43.40 66.37
N ASP A 617 -1.42 -44.54 65.87
CA ASP A 617 -0.83 -45.85 66.13
C ASP A 617 -0.02 -46.45 64.95
N ALA A 618 0.16 -45.65 63.90
CA ALA A 618 0.92 -45.90 62.68
C ALA A 618 0.27 -46.87 61.68
N ALA A 619 -1.02 -47.15 61.84
CA ALA A 619 -1.87 -47.69 60.78
C ALA A 619 -2.76 -46.56 60.24
N ALA A 620 -2.90 -46.47 58.92
CA ALA A 620 -3.81 -45.50 58.33
C ALA A 620 -5.26 -45.93 58.53
N ASP A 621 -6.21 -45.00 58.66
CA ASP A 621 -7.58 -45.30 59.06
C ASP A 621 -8.26 -46.22 58.03
N GLY A 622 -8.04 -45.99 56.73
CA GLY A 622 -8.51 -46.87 55.64
C GLY A 622 -7.96 -48.31 55.70
N SER A 623 -6.88 -48.53 56.43
CA SER A 623 -6.23 -49.84 56.62
C SER A 623 -6.35 -50.40 58.04
N ASP A 624 -6.88 -49.63 58.98
CA ASP A 624 -7.01 -50.01 60.38
C ASP A 624 -8.38 -50.63 60.68
N ALA A 625 -8.36 -51.75 61.41
CA ALA A 625 -9.55 -52.40 61.90
C ALA A 625 -10.17 -51.66 63.12
N ASN A 626 -9.42 -50.80 63.82
CA ASN A 626 -9.92 -50.03 64.96
C ASN A 626 -9.37 -48.58 65.02
N PRO A 627 -9.68 -47.73 64.03
CA PRO A 627 -9.07 -46.38 63.83
C PRO A 627 -9.38 -45.33 64.92
N ARG A 628 -9.96 -45.74 66.05
CA ARG A 628 -10.30 -44.88 67.19
C ARG A 628 -9.62 -45.32 68.48
N VAL A 629 -8.85 -46.39 68.42
CA VAL A 629 -8.29 -47.06 69.59
C VAL A 629 -6.82 -47.29 69.34
N ASN A 630 -6.01 -46.33 69.80
CA ASN A 630 -4.57 -46.43 69.71
C ASN A 630 -4.09 -47.73 70.37
N TRP A 631 -3.79 -48.75 69.56
CA TRP A 631 -3.43 -50.07 70.06
C TRP A 631 -2.04 -50.05 70.67
N LEU A 632 -1.18 -49.11 70.30
CA LEU A 632 0.12 -48.91 70.98
C LEU A 632 -0.10 -48.52 72.46
N VAL A 633 -1.06 -47.66 72.77
CA VAL A 633 -1.41 -47.28 74.15
C VAL A 633 -2.10 -48.42 74.88
N VAL A 634 -3.02 -49.14 74.24
CA VAL A 634 -3.68 -50.32 74.83
C VAL A 634 -2.65 -51.41 75.14
N MET A 635 -1.72 -51.70 74.23
CA MET A 635 -0.61 -52.63 74.44
C MET A 635 0.33 -52.15 75.55
N CYS A 636 0.61 -50.84 75.64
CA CYS A 636 1.37 -50.28 76.75
C CYS A 636 0.65 -50.48 78.10
N LEU A 637 -0.66 -50.23 78.19
CA LEU A 637 -1.45 -50.38 79.43
C LEU A 637 -1.64 -51.85 79.83
N LEU A 638 -1.92 -52.74 78.86
CA LEU A 638 -1.98 -54.18 79.09
C LEU A 638 -0.61 -54.77 79.42
N GLY A 639 0.48 -54.19 78.93
CA GLY A 639 1.86 -54.52 79.32
C GLY A 639 2.23 -54.02 80.73
N ILE A 640 1.60 -52.95 81.22
CA ILE A 640 1.79 -52.42 82.59
C ILE A 640 0.97 -53.22 83.62
N ALA A 641 -0.20 -53.78 83.26
CA ALA A 641 -1.02 -54.59 84.16
C ALA A 641 -0.30 -55.79 84.82
N PRO A 642 0.54 -56.60 84.13
CA PRO A 642 1.33 -57.64 84.77
C PRO A 642 2.48 -57.08 85.62
N VAL A 643 2.99 -55.87 85.33
CA VAL A 643 4.06 -55.23 86.12
C VAL A 643 3.51 -54.64 87.43
N ALA A 644 2.33 -54.04 87.43
CA ALA A 644 1.70 -53.48 88.64
C ALA A 644 1.22 -54.58 89.62
N VAL A 645 0.63 -55.68 89.12
CA VAL A 645 0.22 -56.83 89.95
C VAL A 645 1.43 -57.65 90.43
N GLY A 646 2.47 -57.77 89.60
CA GLY A 646 3.75 -58.37 89.99
C GLY A 646 4.47 -57.58 91.11
N SER A 647 4.41 -56.25 91.07
CA SER A 647 5.04 -55.38 92.07
C SER A 647 4.31 -55.39 93.42
N LEU A 648 2.97 -55.46 93.42
CA LEU A 648 2.15 -55.55 94.65
C LEU A 648 2.24 -56.92 95.33
N THR A 649 2.38 -58.00 94.55
CA THR A 649 2.60 -59.36 95.09
C THR A 649 4.04 -59.57 95.58
N LEU A 650 5.03 -58.87 94.98
CA LEU A 650 6.41 -58.88 95.47
C LEU A 650 6.58 -58.03 96.75
N TRP A 651 5.91 -56.88 96.88
CA TRP A 651 5.98 -56.04 98.08
C TRP A 651 5.30 -56.67 99.31
N ARG A 652 4.22 -57.44 99.13
CA ARG A 652 3.59 -58.23 100.23
C ARG A 652 4.40 -59.45 100.68
N ARG A 653 5.46 -59.85 99.96
CA ARG A 653 6.37 -60.94 100.35
C ARG A 653 7.69 -60.48 100.97
N ILE A 654 7.93 -59.16 101.05
CA ILE A 654 9.14 -58.56 101.65
C ILE A 654 8.82 -57.89 103.02
N ARG A 655 7.73 -58.30 103.70
CA ARG A 655 7.53 -58.04 105.13
C ARG A 655 7.10 -59.29 105.87
#